data_AF-A0A815ECT0-F1
#
_entry.id   AF-A0A815ECT0-F1
#
_cell.length_a   1.000
_cell.length_b   1.000
_cell.length_c   1.000
_cell.angle_alpha   90.00
_cell.angle_beta   90.00
_cell.angle_gamma   90.00
#
_symmetry.space_group_name_H-M   'P 1'
#
loop_
_entity.id
_entity.type
_entity.pdbx_description
1 polymer ?
#
loop_
_entity_poly.entity_id
_entity_poly.type
_entity_poly.pdbx_seq_one_letter_code
_entity_poly.pdbx_strand_id
1 'polypeptide(L)'
;MFAHVSEGTFKSISTDSSKSQTCLKRHFVRNLCGIYVFVLVVPAVIFVMNKKTIVNNELCETPYCAKAANYLIESIDETVDPCEDFYQFACGTWIKNSRKPNDSNIFNLLQGQLAYNVIDILTSSSTNDTNEPKAIINTRNFYHSCIDEQHIEDEGISPIFSLINNEFGGWPIIQSSWNNSTFDLLNLLLKLRKYQNNIIFDIGTSIDEKNSTEYALRISQSDLGLGEREYYMNESKITVAYRRYIFDLASILSNDTSTIEQDVNDMFEFEKELAKHYWTTVEQRHRSNATIRTTVGKLRQLFNTTFDFTNYLTSAYASANVTLMDSDLVIVEETDYLYNVSSIIEQVSPRILQNYVIWRFMMNLISALPKRFRSIRDNFDHVLHDTTAELPRTVICGSFVNSVMGFAISKIYIKKYFDDNARNQTFEMIANIRKAFTDALDDSTWMDSMLKTKAIEKALAIDEQIGYPDYLASDNVTQLETQYADYVWDSSFINNILKLLQIKAKGKFQLLRKHVDRKAWDSSPPTVVNAFHVRSKTQITIPAGILQMPFFDKDAPKYLNYGGIGDVIGHEIAHGFDDIGRQFDKDGNRIPWWTDETIEKFIERKTCIVNQYSNFTVPNLNIHANGDKTQDEDITDNIGLRVAFYAYQKFMQANPNADKRLKDLSKYSPKQMFFINYAYTRCAKMTDSSTRNQVLSDDHSLEPFRVNGPTSNFVEFDRAFNCKLGQGNSRVNKCTALAIDEQIGYPDYLASDNVTQLETQYADYVWDSSFINNVLKLFQIKTKEKFQLLRKHVDRKAWDYLPPTTVNAWYELFKNQITIPAGILQMPFFDKNAPKYLNYGGIGRAIGHEITHGFDDIGRQFDKDGNRIPWWTDETIEKFIERKTCIVDQYSNFTVPNLNINANGNKTQGEDIADNGGLRAAFYAYQKFIQANPNADKRLKDLSKYSPIQMFFINYAYTRCAKMTDLHARNQVLSDVHSLGQFRVNGPTSNFVEFDRAFNCKPGQRNSRVNKCTVW
;
A
#
# COMPACT_ATOMS: atom_id res chain seq x y z
N MET A 1 39.54 -58.83 -2.91
CA MET A 1 40.70 -59.71 -3.18
C MET A 1 41.97 -58.93 -2.81
N PHE A 2 42.70 -59.43 -1.80
CA PHE A 2 44.09 -59.15 -1.36
C PHE A 2 44.51 -57.66 -1.12
N ALA A 3 44.84 -57.13 0.08
CA ALA A 3 45.57 -57.56 1.30
C ALA A 3 47.10 -57.30 1.29
N HIS A 4 47.60 -56.90 2.49
CA HIS A 4 49.00 -56.62 2.99
C HIS A 4 49.41 -55.14 3.03
N VAL A 5 49.72 -54.45 4.15
CA VAL A 5 50.27 -54.72 5.51
C VAL A 5 51.71 -55.25 5.53
N SER A 6 52.68 -54.41 5.98
CA SER A 6 53.41 -54.57 7.26
C SER A 6 54.70 -53.72 7.37
N GLU A 7 54.89 -53.10 8.55
CA GLU A 7 56.14 -52.98 9.38
C GLU A 7 57.38 -52.28 8.78
N GLY A 8 58.10 -51.35 9.43
CA GLY A 8 58.32 -51.07 10.85
C GLY A 8 59.81 -51.28 11.19
N THR A 9 60.57 -50.24 11.58
CA THR A 9 61.70 -50.34 12.53
C THR A 9 62.33 -48.98 12.88
N PHE A 10 62.69 -48.85 14.16
CA PHE A 10 63.26 -47.71 14.88
C PHE A 10 64.57 -48.16 15.56
N LYS A 11 65.43 -47.20 15.94
CA LYS A 11 66.68 -47.24 16.78
C LYS A 11 67.99 -47.28 15.96
N SER A 12 69.10 -46.60 16.33
CA SER A 12 69.60 -46.05 17.61
C SER A 12 70.65 -44.92 17.38
N ILE A 13 70.59 -43.78 18.09
CA ILE A 13 71.41 -43.30 19.25
C ILE A 13 72.85 -42.80 18.94
N SER A 14 73.14 -41.52 19.25
CA SER A 14 74.17 -41.00 20.22
C SER A 14 74.41 -39.48 20.01
N THR A 15 73.97 -38.58 20.92
CA THR A 15 74.77 -37.82 21.95
C THR A 15 75.95 -37.01 21.37
N ASP A 16 76.18 -35.72 21.66
CA ASP A 16 76.16 -35.06 22.96
C ASP A 16 76.12 -33.50 22.85
N SER A 17 75.82 -32.92 24.00
CA SER A 17 75.47 -31.58 24.44
C SER A 17 76.64 -30.59 24.65
N SER A 18 76.35 -29.29 24.49
CA SER A 18 76.60 -28.26 25.53
C SER A 18 76.07 -26.89 25.08
N LYS A 19 75.56 -26.10 26.04
CA LYS A 19 75.01 -24.73 25.99
C LYS A 19 73.47 -24.61 26.04
N SER A 20 72.87 -24.88 27.20
CA SER A 20 71.59 -24.26 27.59
C SER A 20 71.34 -24.43 29.10
N GLN A 21 71.90 -23.55 29.93
CA GLN A 21 71.58 -23.56 31.37
C GLN A 21 71.41 -22.16 32.00
N THR A 22 71.18 -21.12 31.19
CA THR A 22 70.92 -19.75 31.67
C THR A 22 69.52 -19.21 31.34
N CYS A 23 68.63 -20.02 30.73
CA CYS A 23 67.29 -19.55 30.31
C CYS A 23 66.13 -19.88 31.29
N LEU A 24 66.32 -20.82 32.22
CA LEU A 24 65.19 -21.43 32.96
C LEU A 24 64.66 -20.65 34.19
N LYS A 25 65.40 -19.68 34.74
CA LYS A 25 64.91 -18.88 35.89
C LYS A 25 64.05 -17.66 35.53
N ARG A 26 64.07 -17.20 34.27
CA ARG A 26 63.30 -16.01 33.84
C ARG A 26 61.88 -16.33 33.37
N HIS A 27 61.58 -17.60 33.05
CA HIS A 27 60.28 -18.02 32.54
C HIS A 27 59.22 -18.23 33.63
N PHE A 28 59.61 -18.58 34.86
CA PHE A 28 58.65 -18.95 35.90
C PHE A 28 57.90 -17.75 36.50
N VAL A 29 58.59 -16.61 36.69
CA VAL A 29 57.96 -15.37 37.22
C VAL A 29 57.06 -14.71 36.17
N ARG A 30 57.34 -14.90 34.88
CA ARG A 30 56.58 -14.31 33.77
C ARG A 30 55.25 -15.02 33.51
N ASN A 31 55.16 -16.32 33.82
CA ASN A 31 53.95 -17.11 33.65
C ASN A 31 52.90 -16.86 34.76
N LEU A 32 53.32 -16.49 35.97
CA LEU A 32 52.40 -16.15 37.08
C LEU A 32 51.68 -14.80 36.86
N CYS A 33 52.35 -13.78 36.31
CA CYS A 33 51.69 -12.52 35.92
C CYS A 33 50.76 -12.70 34.70
N GLY A 34 51.08 -13.61 33.78
CA GLY A 34 50.25 -13.89 32.61
C GLY A 34 48.90 -14.51 32.96
N ILE A 35 48.86 -15.39 33.97
CA ILE A 35 47.62 -16.04 34.42
C ILE A 35 46.68 -15.03 35.12
N TYR A 36 47.22 -14.06 35.87
CA TYR A 36 46.42 -13.02 36.52
C TYR A 36 45.75 -12.06 35.52
N VAL A 37 46.42 -11.74 34.41
CA VAL A 37 45.87 -10.93 33.31
C VAL A 37 44.83 -11.72 32.50
N PHE A 38 45.06 -13.01 32.27
CA PHE A 38 44.14 -13.84 31.46
C PHE A 38 42.83 -14.21 32.19
N VAL A 39 42.86 -14.37 33.51
CA VAL A 39 41.68 -14.84 34.26
C VAL A 39 40.79 -13.69 34.73
N LEU A 40 41.33 -12.47 34.95
CA LEU A 40 40.54 -11.32 35.43
C LEU A 40 40.40 -10.18 34.42
N VAL A 41 41.42 -9.91 33.59
CA VAL A 41 41.40 -8.76 32.67
C VAL A 41 40.82 -9.12 31.31
N VAL A 42 41.07 -10.33 30.79
CA VAL A 42 40.52 -10.75 29.48
C VAL A 42 38.99 -10.90 29.50
N PRO A 43 38.33 -11.44 30.54
CA PRO A 43 36.87 -11.43 30.60
C PRO A 43 36.29 -10.01 30.71
N ALA A 44 36.97 -9.12 31.46
CA ALA A 44 36.56 -7.71 31.57
C ALA A 44 36.76 -6.95 30.24
N VAL A 45 37.83 -7.23 29.50
CA VAL A 45 38.10 -6.65 28.19
C VAL A 45 37.19 -7.24 27.11
N ILE A 46 36.83 -8.53 27.15
CA ILE A 46 35.83 -9.12 26.26
C ILE A 46 34.43 -8.56 26.56
N PHE A 47 34.10 -8.31 27.83
CA PHE A 47 32.87 -7.62 28.22
C PHE A 47 32.82 -6.17 27.73
N VAL A 48 33.97 -5.49 27.67
CA VAL A 48 34.11 -4.12 27.11
C VAL A 48 34.18 -4.11 25.57
N MET A 49 34.76 -5.13 24.93
CA MET A 49 34.94 -5.21 23.47
C MET A 49 33.73 -5.76 22.71
N ASN A 50 32.75 -6.38 23.40
CA ASN A 50 31.45 -6.73 22.80
C ASN A 50 30.45 -5.55 22.72
N LYS A 51 30.84 -4.33 23.09
CA LYS A 51 30.11 -3.10 22.73
C LYS A 51 30.79 -2.40 21.56
N LYS A 52 30.24 -2.61 20.35
CA LYS A 52 30.05 -1.62 19.25
C LYS A 52 30.07 -2.30 17.87
N THR A 53 29.03 -3.05 17.56
CA THR A 53 28.26 -2.73 16.34
C THR A 53 27.38 -1.57 16.75
N ILE A 54 27.64 -0.33 16.29
CA ILE A 54 26.71 0.76 16.57
C ILE A 54 25.50 0.56 15.66
N VAL A 55 24.63 -0.39 16.03
CA VAL A 55 23.20 -0.13 15.96
C VAL A 55 23.01 1.11 16.83
N ASN A 56 22.35 2.15 16.33
CA ASN A 56 22.08 3.32 17.14
C ASN A 56 21.18 2.88 18.32
N ASN A 57 21.81 2.53 19.44
CA ASN A 57 21.16 2.15 20.69
C ASN A 57 20.77 3.40 21.48
N GLU A 58 20.88 4.59 20.87
CA GLU A 58 20.30 5.79 21.42
C GLU A 58 18.81 5.57 21.63
N LEU A 59 18.42 5.71 22.89
CA LEU A 59 17.04 5.62 23.29
C LEU A 59 16.36 6.95 22.99
N CYS A 60 15.12 6.87 22.55
CA CYS A 60 14.29 8.05 22.42
C CYS A 60 13.77 8.45 23.80
N GLU A 61 14.18 9.63 24.27
CA GLU A 61 13.85 10.17 25.60
C GLU A 61 12.78 11.28 25.53
N THR A 62 12.16 11.50 24.37
CA THR A 62 11.09 12.50 24.25
C THR A 62 9.85 12.06 25.03
N PRO A 63 9.02 13.02 25.51
CA PRO A 63 7.74 12.70 26.14
C PRO A 63 6.83 11.85 25.23
N TYR A 64 6.87 12.10 23.91
CA TYR A 64 6.18 11.29 22.93
C TYR A 64 6.64 9.83 23.00
N CYS A 65 7.95 9.57 22.98
CA CYS A 65 8.48 8.21 22.98
C CYS A 65 8.12 7.44 24.25
N ALA A 66 8.13 8.09 25.41
CA ALA A 66 7.65 7.47 26.65
C ALA A 66 6.16 7.10 26.55
N LYS A 67 5.33 8.01 26.03
CA LYS A 67 3.88 7.78 25.84
C LYS A 67 3.60 6.68 24.81
N ALA A 68 4.28 6.69 23.66
CA ALA A 68 4.17 5.68 22.63
C ALA A 68 4.61 4.29 23.14
N ALA A 69 5.72 4.23 23.89
CA ALA A 69 6.17 2.98 24.50
C ALA A 69 5.12 2.40 25.45
N ASN A 70 4.52 3.23 26.31
CA ASN A 70 3.47 2.77 27.22
C ASN A 70 2.26 2.20 26.47
N TYR A 71 1.75 2.88 25.45
CA TYR A 71 0.61 2.37 24.68
C TYR A 71 0.90 1.03 23.99
N LEU A 72 2.09 0.91 23.39
CA LEU A 72 2.47 -0.32 22.70
C LEU A 72 2.70 -1.47 23.69
N ILE A 73 3.29 -1.20 24.87
CA ILE A 73 3.43 -2.19 25.95
C ILE A 73 2.07 -2.66 26.46
N GLU A 74 1.12 -1.75 26.62
CA GLU A 74 -0.25 -2.08 27.04
C GLU A 74 -1.06 -2.82 25.96
N SER A 75 -0.54 -2.88 24.73
CA SER A 75 -1.20 -3.53 23.60
C SER A 75 -0.66 -4.92 23.27
N ILE A 76 0.67 -5.08 23.29
CA ILE A 76 1.34 -6.32 22.87
C ILE A 76 1.01 -7.47 23.83
N ASP A 77 0.63 -8.62 23.27
CA ASP A 77 0.46 -9.90 23.95
C ASP A 77 1.61 -10.85 23.59
N GLU A 78 2.66 -10.85 24.41
CA GLU A 78 3.86 -11.67 24.16
C GLU A 78 3.66 -13.16 24.39
N THR A 79 2.45 -13.58 24.80
CA THR A 79 2.10 -15.00 24.90
C THR A 79 1.73 -15.60 23.54
N VAL A 80 1.52 -14.75 22.52
CA VAL A 80 1.18 -15.16 21.15
C VAL A 80 2.40 -15.02 20.25
N ASP A 81 2.65 -16.03 19.42
CA ASP A 81 3.71 -15.96 18.42
C ASP A 81 3.28 -15.01 17.28
N PRO A 82 4.04 -13.94 16.96
CA PRO A 82 3.72 -13.02 15.85
C PRO A 82 3.63 -13.74 14.49
N CYS A 83 4.26 -14.90 14.35
CA CYS A 83 4.17 -15.72 13.14
C CYS A 83 2.89 -16.56 13.08
N GLU A 84 2.17 -16.75 14.19
CA GLU A 84 0.88 -17.45 14.21
C GLU A 84 -0.31 -16.50 13.99
N ASP A 85 -0.37 -15.43 14.79
CA ASP A 85 -1.40 -14.39 14.68
C ASP A 85 -0.80 -13.05 15.08
N PHE A 86 -0.42 -12.26 14.07
CA PHE A 86 0.27 -11.00 14.31
C PHE A 86 -0.66 -9.93 14.90
N TYR A 87 -1.94 -9.93 14.51
CA TYR A 87 -2.94 -9.08 15.11
C TYR A 87 -3.09 -9.35 16.61
N GLN A 88 -3.26 -10.62 16.99
CA GLN A 88 -3.39 -10.98 18.39
C GLN A 88 -2.10 -10.70 19.18
N PHE A 89 -0.92 -10.90 18.58
CA PHE A 89 0.35 -10.50 19.20
C PHE A 89 0.41 -8.99 19.44
N ALA A 90 0.01 -8.15 18.48
CA ALA A 90 0.13 -6.70 18.60
C ALA A 90 -1.00 -6.04 19.43
N CYS A 91 -2.20 -6.62 19.42
CA CYS A 91 -3.43 -6.03 19.98
C CYS A 91 -4.03 -6.81 21.16
N GLY A 92 -3.57 -8.04 21.42
CA GLY A 92 -4.26 -8.97 22.33
C GLY A 92 -4.42 -8.46 23.76
N THR A 93 -3.40 -7.78 24.30
CA THR A 93 -3.46 -7.19 25.65
C THR A 93 -4.38 -5.97 25.66
N TRP A 94 -4.35 -5.16 24.61
CA TRP A 94 -5.27 -4.01 24.46
C TRP A 94 -6.74 -4.47 24.44
N ILE A 95 -7.05 -5.53 23.69
CA ILE A 95 -8.40 -6.10 23.59
C ILE A 95 -8.85 -6.64 24.95
N LYS A 96 -7.99 -7.41 25.65
CA LYS A 96 -8.26 -7.95 26.99
C LYS A 96 -8.51 -6.86 28.03
N ASN A 97 -7.70 -5.78 28.00
CA ASN A 97 -7.75 -4.70 28.98
C ASN A 97 -8.77 -3.61 28.65
N SER A 98 -9.36 -3.62 27.45
CA SER A 98 -10.37 -2.66 27.04
C SER A 98 -11.60 -2.77 27.95
N ARG A 99 -11.70 -1.83 28.90
CA ARG A 99 -12.72 -1.74 29.94
C ARG A 99 -14.10 -1.36 29.42
N LYS A 100 -14.21 -0.93 28.15
CA LYS A 100 -15.50 -0.55 27.56
C LYS A 100 -16.32 -1.82 27.28
N PRO A 101 -17.59 -1.88 27.73
CA PRO A 101 -18.51 -2.94 27.35
C PRO A 101 -18.82 -2.94 25.85
N ASN A 102 -18.66 -1.79 25.20
CA ASN A 102 -19.02 -1.53 23.80
C ASN A 102 -17.81 -1.62 22.86
N ASP A 103 -18.10 -1.64 21.56
CA ASP A 103 -17.11 -1.52 20.49
C ASP A 103 -16.11 -0.39 20.74
N SER A 104 -14.84 -0.69 20.49
CA SER A 104 -13.76 0.27 20.59
C SER A 104 -12.69 -0.10 19.59
N ASN A 105 -12.18 0.88 18.85
CA ASN A 105 -10.98 0.75 18.03
C ASN A 105 -10.13 2.02 18.16
N ILE A 106 -8.88 1.99 17.72
CA ILE A 106 -7.98 3.14 17.83
C ILE A 106 -8.51 4.38 17.10
N PHE A 107 -9.13 4.21 15.94
CA PHE A 107 -9.75 5.31 15.18
C PHE A 107 -10.85 6.02 16.00
N ASN A 108 -11.77 5.25 16.60
CA ASN A 108 -12.88 5.76 17.41
C ASN A 108 -12.39 6.44 18.69
N LEU A 109 -11.30 5.96 19.30
CA LEU A 109 -10.67 6.63 20.44
C LEU A 109 -10.11 8.00 20.03
N LEU A 110 -9.44 8.06 18.87
CA LEU A 110 -8.88 9.30 18.34
C LEU A 110 -9.97 10.28 17.91
N GLN A 111 -11.03 9.79 17.29
CA GLN A 111 -12.20 10.58 16.91
C GLN A 111 -12.92 11.12 18.15
N GLY A 112 -13.03 10.34 19.22
CA GLY A 112 -13.55 10.79 20.51
C GLY A 112 -12.71 11.93 21.11
N GLN A 113 -11.38 11.81 21.10
CA GLN A 113 -10.49 12.90 21.55
C GLN A 113 -10.64 14.16 20.69
N LEU A 114 -10.72 14.00 19.37
CA LEU A 114 -10.95 15.10 18.44
C LEU A 114 -12.30 15.79 18.72
N ALA A 115 -13.35 15.02 19.00
CA ALA A 115 -14.67 15.58 19.35
C ALA A 115 -14.59 16.47 20.61
N TYR A 116 -13.82 16.09 21.63
CA TYR A 116 -13.60 16.96 22.80
C TYR A 116 -12.83 18.23 22.46
N ASN A 117 -11.81 18.15 21.59
CA ASN A 117 -11.10 19.35 21.12
C ASN A 117 -12.04 20.30 20.37
N VAL A 118 -12.96 19.75 19.56
CA VAL A 118 -14.00 20.53 18.88
C VAL A 118 -14.96 21.17 19.88
N ILE A 119 -15.44 20.43 20.89
CA ILE A 119 -16.34 20.97 21.92
C ILE A 119 -15.66 22.11 22.69
N ASP A 120 -14.38 21.96 23.03
CA ASP A 120 -13.59 23.02 23.65
C ASP A 120 -13.55 24.28 22.75
N ILE A 121 -13.31 24.14 21.45
CA ILE A 121 -13.36 25.27 20.48
C ILE A 121 -14.75 25.93 20.43
N LEU A 122 -15.81 25.10 20.46
CA LEU A 122 -17.19 25.59 20.40
C LEU A 122 -17.62 26.29 21.69
N THR A 123 -16.92 26.09 22.80
CA THR A 123 -17.26 26.64 24.12
C THR A 123 -16.24 27.65 24.68
N SER A 124 -15.09 27.84 24.01
CA SER A 124 -13.97 28.63 24.54
C SER A 124 -14.16 30.15 24.53
N SER A 125 -15.10 30.69 23.74
CA SER A 125 -15.41 32.13 23.73
C SER A 125 -16.92 32.37 23.52
N SER A 126 -17.35 33.58 23.88
CA SER A 126 -18.75 34.01 23.81
C SER A 126 -19.25 34.09 22.36
N THR A 127 -20.53 33.79 22.15
CA THR A 127 -21.21 33.98 20.86
C THR A 127 -21.32 35.45 20.44
N ASN A 128 -21.00 36.39 21.34
CA ASN A 128 -21.01 37.83 21.08
C ASN A 128 -19.61 38.43 20.90
N ASP A 129 -18.56 37.60 20.76
CA ASP A 129 -17.19 38.11 20.55
C ASP A 129 -17.02 38.67 19.14
N THR A 130 -17.20 39.99 18.99
CA THR A 130 -17.11 40.68 17.70
C THR A 130 -15.72 40.67 17.07
N ASN A 131 -14.70 40.16 17.77
CA ASN A 131 -13.36 40.01 17.23
C ASN A 131 -13.18 38.70 16.45
N GLU A 132 -14.13 37.76 16.56
CA GLU A 132 -14.13 36.52 15.78
C GLU A 132 -14.86 36.68 14.43
N PRO A 133 -14.46 35.91 13.40
CA PRO A 133 -15.21 35.79 12.15
C PRO A 133 -16.67 35.36 12.39
N LYS A 134 -17.61 35.93 11.63
CA LYS A 134 -19.04 35.60 11.74
C LYS A 134 -19.31 34.13 11.43
N ALA A 135 -18.56 33.52 10.51
CA ALA A 135 -18.66 32.08 10.24
C ALA A 135 -18.46 31.23 11.51
N ILE A 136 -17.52 31.63 12.38
CA ILE A 136 -17.22 30.94 13.64
C ILE A 136 -18.33 31.21 14.66
N ILE A 137 -18.76 32.46 14.81
CA ILE A 137 -19.87 32.85 15.70
C ILE A 137 -21.12 32.05 15.36
N ASN A 138 -21.49 32.00 14.07
CA ASN A 138 -22.65 31.24 13.62
C ASN A 138 -22.48 29.74 13.87
N THR A 139 -21.28 29.19 13.68
CA THR A 139 -21.00 27.78 14.01
C THR A 139 -21.26 27.49 15.49
N ARG A 140 -20.85 28.38 16.40
CA ARG A 140 -21.17 28.26 17.84
C ARG A 140 -22.65 28.41 18.11
N ASN A 141 -23.34 29.38 17.50
CA ASN A 141 -24.79 29.56 17.68
C ASN A 141 -25.58 28.30 17.30
N PHE A 142 -25.21 27.64 16.20
CA PHE A 142 -25.83 26.38 15.81
C PHE A 142 -25.58 25.27 16.85
N TYR A 143 -24.34 25.15 17.35
CA TYR A 143 -24.03 24.23 18.45
C TYR A 143 -24.86 24.51 19.70
N HIS A 144 -25.02 25.78 20.09
CA HIS A 144 -25.84 26.19 21.22
C HIS A 144 -27.31 25.82 21.03
N SER A 145 -27.89 26.02 19.85
CA SER A 145 -29.26 25.57 19.57
C SER A 145 -29.42 24.05 19.72
N CYS A 146 -28.39 23.27 19.39
CA CYS A 146 -28.42 21.81 19.50
C CYS A 146 -28.37 21.28 20.95
N ILE A 147 -27.58 21.93 21.81
CA ILE A 147 -27.40 21.50 23.21
C ILE A 147 -28.48 22.04 24.15
N ASP A 148 -29.28 23.01 23.71
CA ASP A 148 -30.44 23.51 24.46
C ASP A 148 -31.61 22.51 24.39
N GLU A 149 -31.49 21.43 25.16
CA GLU A 149 -32.51 20.39 25.21
C GLU A 149 -33.85 20.92 25.71
N GLN A 150 -33.87 21.92 26.61
CA GLN A 150 -35.11 22.48 27.12
C GLN A 150 -35.89 23.17 26.01
N HIS A 151 -35.23 23.97 25.16
CA HIS A 151 -35.91 24.60 24.03
C HIS A 151 -36.45 23.57 23.02
N ILE A 152 -35.69 22.49 22.77
CA ILE A 152 -36.14 21.39 21.89
C ILE A 152 -37.37 20.69 22.47
N GLU A 153 -37.40 20.42 23.78
CA GLU A 153 -38.56 19.81 24.45
C GLU A 153 -39.79 20.74 24.41
N ASP A 154 -39.60 22.05 24.66
CA ASP A 154 -40.67 23.05 24.67
C ASP A 154 -41.28 23.27 23.27
N GLU A 155 -40.46 23.27 22.22
CA GLU A 155 -40.93 23.40 20.82
C GLU A 155 -41.62 22.11 20.32
N GLY A 156 -41.17 20.96 20.82
CA GLY A 156 -41.74 19.66 20.48
C GLY A 156 -41.54 19.31 19.01
N ILE A 157 -42.62 18.87 18.35
CA ILE A 157 -42.60 18.44 16.93
C ILE A 157 -43.48 19.32 16.03
N SER A 158 -44.02 20.41 16.58
CA SER A 158 -44.95 21.29 15.88
C SER A 158 -44.41 21.83 14.55
N PRO A 159 -43.12 22.22 14.42
CA PRO A 159 -42.57 22.69 13.15
C PRO A 159 -42.61 21.62 12.05
N ILE A 160 -42.28 20.38 12.39
CA ILE A 160 -42.26 19.26 11.44
C ILE A 160 -43.66 18.83 11.08
N PHE A 161 -44.56 18.74 12.06
CA PHE A 161 -45.96 18.39 11.80
C PHE A 161 -46.64 19.42 10.90
N SER A 162 -46.35 20.71 11.12
CA SER A 162 -46.82 21.78 10.25
C SER A 162 -46.27 21.62 8.84
N LEU A 163 -44.99 21.28 8.69
CA LEU A 163 -44.37 21.01 7.39
C LEU A 163 -45.01 19.78 6.70
N ILE A 164 -45.17 18.67 7.41
CA ILE A 164 -45.77 17.44 6.86
C ILE A 164 -47.20 17.69 6.40
N ASN A 165 -48.01 18.37 7.22
CA ASN A 165 -49.42 18.61 6.92
C ASN A 165 -49.61 19.64 5.80
N ASN A 166 -48.89 20.76 5.87
CA ASN A 166 -49.12 21.89 4.96
C ASN A 166 -48.38 21.72 3.64
N GLU A 167 -47.17 21.18 3.66
CA GLU A 167 -46.34 21.03 2.47
C GLU A 167 -46.39 19.60 1.93
N PHE A 168 -46.28 18.57 2.76
CA PHE A 168 -46.15 17.19 2.26
C PHE A 168 -47.48 16.41 2.15
N GLY A 169 -48.60 17.02 2.52
CA GLY A 169 -49.93 16.43 2.34
C GLY A 169 -50.35 15.46 3.45
N GLY A 170 -49.70 15.47 4.61
CA GLY A 170 -50.06 14.66 5.78
C GLY A 170 -49.33 13.31 5.87
N TRP A 171 -49.62 12.54 6.92
CA TRP A 171 -48.99 11.24 7.18
C TRP A 171 -50.02 10.18 7.60
N PRO A 172 -50.48 9.33 6.67
CA PRO A 172 -51.63 8.45 6.87
C PRO A 172 -51.53 7.49 8.07
N ILE A 173 -50.33 7.03 8.43
CA ILE A 173 -50.10 6.12 9.57
C ILE A 173 -50.47 6.74 10.92
N ILE A 174 -50.46 8.07 11.03
CA ILE A 174 -50.86 8.82 12.24
C ILE A 174 -52.14 9.63 12.04
N GLN A 175 -52.71 9.60 10.83
CA GLN A 175 -53.89 10.36 10.42
C GLN A 175 -54.86 9.49 9.62
N SER A 176 -55.82 8.89 10.30
CA SER A 176 -56.84 8.03 9.66
C SER A 176 -57.72 8.76 8.64
N SER A 177 -57.86 10.10 8.77
CA SER A 177 -58.62 10.95 7.85
C SER A 177 -57.86 11.37 6.58
N TRP A 178 -56.68 10.80 6.32
CA TRP A 178 -55.86 11.17 5.15
C TRP A 178 -56.57 10.85 3.84
N ASN A 179 -56.48 11.77 2.86
CA ASN A 179 -57.19 11.66 1.59
C ASN A 179 -56.28 11.11 0.48
N ASN A 180 -56.52 9.86 0.08
CA ASN A 180 -55.78 9.22 -1.01
C ASN A 180 -55.89 9.96 -2.36
N SER A 181 -57.00 10.68 -2.61
CA SER A 181 -57.26 11.29 -3.93
C SER A 181 -56.40 12.52 -4.23
N THR A 182 -55.76 13.11 -3.22
CA THR A 182 -54.87 14.29 -3.38
C THR A 182 -53.39 13.92 -3.50
N PHE A 183 -53.06 12.63 -3.47
CA PHE A 183 -51.69 12.16 -3.53
C PHE A 183 -51.06 12.37 -4.91
N ASP A 184 -49.86 12.95 -4.90
CA ASP A 184 -48.99 13.10 -6.07
C ASP A 184 -47.55 12.81 -5.64
N LEU A 185 -47.05 11.63 -6.02
CA LEU A 185 -45.70 11.19 -5.66
C LEU A 185 -44.63 12.14 -6.20
N LEU A 186 -44.76 12.60 -7.44
CA LEU A 186 -43.75 13.46 -8.07
C LEU A 186 -43.65 14.79 -7.30
N ASN A 187 -44.79 15.41 -6.99
CA ASN A 187 -44.83 16.65 -6.21
C ASN A 187 -44.26 16.44 -4.80
N LEU A 188 -44.58 15.32 -4.13
CA LEU A 188 -44.02 14.99 -2.82
C LEU A 188 -42.49 14.86 -2.87
N LEU A 189 -41.96 14.10 -3.84
CA LEU A 189 -40.52 13.94 -4.03
C LEU A 189 -39.85 15.28 -4.32
N LEU A 190 -40.43 16.13 -5.19
CA LEU A 190 -39.91 17.47 -5.48
C LEU A 190 -39.83 18.37 -4.24
N LYS A 191 -40.84 18.31 -3.36
CA LYS A 191 -40.82 19.06 -2.10
C LYS A 191 -39.73 18.56 -1.16
N LEU A 192 -39.48 17.25 -1.11
CA LEU A 192 -38.42 16.64 -0.30
C LEU A 192 -37.02 16.90 -0.87
N ARG A 193 -36.87 17.08 -2.19
CA ARG A 193 -35.60 17.52 -2.81
C ARG A 193 -35.12 18.86 -2.27
N LYS A 194 -36.03 19.76 -1.89
CA LYS A 194 -35.68 21.03 -1.23
C LYS A 194 -34.96 20.83 0.10
N TYR A 195 -35.10 19.67 0.73
CA TYR A 195 -34.45 19.30 1.99
C TYR A 195 -33.38 18.22 1.79
N GLN A 196 -32.80 18.11 0.59
CA GLN A 196 -31.73 17.16 0.27
C GLN A 196 -32.10 15.67 0.51
N ASN A 197 -33.38 15.32 0.53
CA ASN A 197 -33.84 13.95 0.74
C ASN A 197 -33.95 13.23 -0.63
N ASN A 198 -33.19 12.16 -0.82
CA ASN A 198 -33.28 11.24 -1.96
C ASN A 198 -34.02 9.98 -1.49
N ILE A 199 -35.25 9.79 -1.95
CA ILE A 199 -36.09 8.65 -1.53
C ILE A 199 -36.65 8.01 -2.79
N ILE A 200 -36.54 6.68 -2.90
CA ILE A 200 -36.83 5.87 -4.10
C ILE A 200 -35.81 6.11 -5.23
N PHE A 201 -35.52 7.37 -5.57
CA PHE A 201 -34.60 7.77 -6.61
C PHE A 201 -33.61 8.81 -6.09
N ASP A 202 -32.34 8.71 -6.51
CA ASP A 202 -31.34 9.76 -6.35
C ASP A 202 -31.22 10.57 -7.64
N ILE A 203 -31.32 11.90 -7.52
CA ILE A 203 -31.02 12.83 -8.60
C ILE A 203 -30.05 13.90 -8.11
N GLY A 204 -29.04 14.25 -8.89
CA GLY A 204 -28.10 15.27 -8.46
C GLY A 204 -27.06 15.65 -9.48
N THR A 205 -26.11 16.47 -9.03
CA THR A 205 -24.94 16.87 -9.82
C THR A 205 -23.73 16.10 -9.31
N SER A 206 -22.98 15.46 -10.22
CA SER A 206 -21.70 14.83 -9.92
C SER A 206 -20.65 15.22 -10.95
N ILE A 207 -19.36 15.01 -10.64
CA ILE A 207 -18.29 15.15 -11.63
C ILE A 207 -18.55 14.14 -12.75
N ASP A 208 -18.41 14.56 -14.00
CA ASP A 208 -18.49 13.65 -15.13
C ASP A 208 -17.23 12.77 -15.17
N GLU A 209 -17.38 11.49 -14.87
CA GLU A 209 -16.23 10.58 -14.86
C GLU A 209 -15.56 10.45 -16.23
N LYS A 210 -16.22 10.74 -17.36
CA LYS A 210 -15.55 10.73 -18.68
C LYS A 210 -14.89 12.06 -19.05
N ASN A 211 -15.19 13.14 -18.32
CA ASN A 211 -14.59 14.45 -18.47
C ASN A 211 -14.56 15.15 -17.11
N SER A 212 -13.50 14.90 -16.34
CA SER A 212 -13.38 15.30 -14.94
C SER A 212 -13.34 16.81 -14.69
N THR A 213 -13.28 17.62 -15.75
CA THR A 213 -13.31 19.10 -15.64
C THR A 213 -14.73 19.66 -15.53
N GLU A 214 -15.75 18.85 -15.82
CA GLU A 214 -17.15 19.29 -15.89
C GLU A 214 -18.04 18.51 -14.93
N TYR A 215 -19.18 19.12 -14.59
CA TYR A 215 -20.25 18.47 -13.86
C TYR A 215 -21.34 17.95 -14.82
N ALA A 216 -22.00 16.86 -14.43
CA ALA A 216 -23.13 16.28 -15.13
C ALA A 216 -24.32 16.02 -14.20
N LEU A 217 -25.50 15.91 -14.78
CA LEU A 217 -26.70 15.44 -14.09
C LEU A 217 -26.61 13.92 -13.91
N ARG A 218 -26.95 13.42 -12.73
CA ARG A 218 -26.97 11.99 -12.38
C ARG A 218 -28.36 11.56 -11.93
N ILE A 219 -28.77 10.37 -12.37
CA ILE A 219 -29.97 9.64 -11.89
C ILE A 219 -29.50 8.24 -11.48
N SER A 220 -29.83 7.80 -10.27
CA SER A 220 -29.35 6.55 -9.69
C SER A 220 -30.33 6.00 -8.64
N GLN A 221 -30.08 4.80 -8.13
CA GLN A 221 -30.78 4.28 -6.95
C GLN A 221 -30.49 5.15 -5.71
N SER A 222 -31.49 5.30 -4.83
CA SER A 222 -31.30 6.03 -3.55
C SER A 222 -30.65 5.13 -2.49
N ASP A 223 -30.71 5.53 -1.21
CA ASP A 223 -30.37 4.63 -0.10
C ASP A 223 -31.62 3.89 0.42
N LEU A 224 -31.44 2.73 1.05
CA LEU A 224 -32.48 2.00 1.81
C LEU A 224 -32.47 2.40 3.29
N GLY A 225 -33.56 2.13 4.01
CA GLY A 225 -33.72 2.48 5.42
C GLY A 225 -32.78 1.72 6.36
N LEU A 226 -32.43 0.49 6.00
CA LEU A 226 -31.41 -0.34 6.64
C LEU A 226 -30.04 -0.24 5.96
N GLY A 227 -29.89 0.63 4.95
CA GLY A 227 -28.67 0.77 4.15
C GLY A 227 -28.56 -0.30 3.07
N GLU A 228 -28.24 -1.54 3.47
CA GLU A 228 -27.92 -2.62 2.54
C GLU A 228 -29.11 -3.50 2.17
N ARG A 229 -29.10 -4.00 0.93
CA ARG A 229 -30.10 -4.92 0.38
C ARG A 229 -30.18 -6.22 1.20
N GLU A 230 -29.03 -6.72 1.65
CA GLU A 230 -28.86 -8.01 2.34
C GLU A 230 -29.71 -8.10 3.61
N TYR A 231 -29.94 -6.97 4.29
CA TYR A 231 -30.81 -6.91 5.47
C TYR A 231 -32.26 -7.28 5.16
N TYR A 232 -32.73 -7.08 3.94
CA TYR A 232 -34.12 -7.33 3.55
C TYR A 232 -34.34 -8.74 2.98
N MET A 233 -33.26 -9.46 2.64
CA MET A 233 -33.37 -10.77 1.99
C MET A 233 -33.84 -11.86 2.96
N ASN A 234 -33.57 -11.71 4.26
CA ASN A 234 -33.95 -12.67 5.30
C ASN A 234 -34.49 -11.97 6.55
N GLU A 235 -35.46 -12.61 7.20
CA GLU A 235 -35.99 -12.15 8.49
C GLU A 235 -34.92 -12.31 9.58
N SER A 236 -34.65 -11.24 10.33
CA SER A 236 -33.60 -11.20 11.35
C SER A 236 -34.01 -10.34 12.55
N LYS A 237 -33.22 -10.36 13.64
CA LYS A 237 -33.44 -9.45 14.77
C LYS A 237 -33.43 -7.97 14.34
N ILE A 238 -32.66 -7.64 13.30
CA ILE A 238 -32.53 -6.28 12.75
C ILE A 238 -33.81 -5.87 12.00
N THR A 239 -34.36 -6.71 11.14
CA THR A 239 -35.62 -6.39 10.43
C THR A 239 -36.80 -6.26 11.38
N VAL A 240 -36.85 -7.11 12.42
CA VAL A 240 -37.84 -7.00 13.50
C VAL A 240 -37.69 -5.67 14.24
N ALA A 241 -36.46 -5.30 14.62
CA ALA A 241 -36.19 -4.04 15.30
C ALA A 241 -36.49 -2.82 14.42
N TYR A 242 -36.29 -2.91 13.11
CA TYR A 242 -36.61 -1.84 12.17
C TYR A 242 -38.11 -1.59 12.06
N ARG A 243 -38.91 -2.65 11.92
CA ARG A 243 -40.38 -2.51 11.95
C ARG A 243 -40.86 -2.00 13.31
N ARG A 244 -40.24 -2.47 14.40
CA ARG A 244 -40.52 -1.97 15.74
C ARG A 244 -40.21 -0.49 15.89
N TYR A 245 -39.11 -0.01 15.31
CA TYR A 245 -38.73 1.39 15.30
C TYR A 245 -39.79 2.27 14.61
N ILE A 246 -40.29 1.84 13.44
CA ILE A 246 -41.40 2.54 12.75
C ILE A 246 -42.65 2.55 13.64
N PHE A 247 -43.00 1.38 14.18
CA PHE A 247 -44.20 1.20 15.00
C PHE A 247 -44.19 2.07 16.26
N ASP A 248 -43.09 2.06 17.01
CA ASP A 248 -42.99 2.79 18.27
C ASP A 248 -43.05 4.31 18.02
N LEU A 249 -42.42 4.79 16.95
CA LEU A 249 -42.49 6.20 16.57
C LEU A 249 -43.90 6.61 16.13
N ALA A 250 -44.57 5.80 15.30
CA ALA A 250 -45.94 6.08 14.89
C ALA A 250 -46.91 6.04 16.08
N SER A 251 -46.71 5.11 17.01
CA SER A 251 -47.58 4.92 18.18
C SER A 251 -47.58 6.10 19.15
N ILE A 252 -46.44 6.79 19.31
CA ILE A 252 -46.38 7.98 20.17
C ILE A 252 -46.99 9.24 19.51
N LEU A 253 -47.27 9.17 18.19
CA LEU A 253 -47.79 10.28 17.39
C LEU A 253 -49.29 10.12 17.07
N SER A 254 -49.78 8.88 16.98
CA SER A 254 -51.16 8.59 16.59
C SER A 254 -52.10 8.50 17.80
N ASN A 255 -53.34 8.98 17.63
CA ASN A 255 -54.45 8.72 18.56
C ASN A 255 -55.18 7.40 18.25
N ASP A 256 -54.92 6.79 17.10
CA ASP A 256 -55.50 5.52 16.65
C ASP A 256 -54.36 4.57 16.26
N THR A 257 -54.19 3.50 17.02
CA THR A 257 -53.12 2.52 16.81
C THR A 257 -53.57 1.29 16.01
N SER A 258 -54.85 1.20 15.65
CA SER A 258 -55.46 -0.01 15.08
C SER A 258 -54.89 -0.42 13.71
N THR A 259 -54.40 0.54 12.92
CA THR A 259 -53.84 0.28 11.58
C THR A 259 -52.32 0.34 11.51
N ILE A 260 -51.64 0.79 12.57
CA ILE A 260 -50.19 1.07 12.55
C ILE A 260 -49.40 -0.18 12.20
N GLU A 261 -49.73 -1.33 12.79
CA GLU A 261 -49.01 -2.58 12.53
C GLU A 261 -49.12 -3.01 11.07
N GLN A 262 -50.29 -2.86 10.46
CA GLN A 262 -50.48 -3.15 9.03
C GLN A 262 -49.69 -2.16 8.17
N ASP A 263 -49.79 -0.86 8.44
CA ASP A 263 -49.06 0.18 7.68
C ASP A 263 -47.54 -0.03 7.75
N VAL A 264 -47.00 -0.40 8.92
CA VAL A 264 -45.58 -0.73 9.11
C VAL A 264 -45.17 -1.92 8.26
N ASN A 265 -45.96 -2.99 8.28
CA ASN A 265 -45.67 -4.19 7.50
C ASN A 265 -45.74 -3.91 5.99
N ASP A 266 -46.73 -3.15 5.54
CA ASP A 266 -46.88 -2.77 4.13
C ASP A 266 -45.71 -1.91 3.64
N MET A 267 -45.26 -0.95 4.46
CA MET A 267 -44.07 -0.15 4.16
C MET A 267 -42.80 -1.00 4.09
N PHE A 268 -42.63 -1.95 5.02
CA PHE A 268 -41.47 -2.82 5.06
C PHE A 268 -41.43 -3.75 3.85
N GLU A 269 -42.56 -4.38 3.49
CA GLU A 269 -42.62 -5.22 2.30
C GLU A 269 -42.43 -4.41 1.01
N PHE A 270 -42.89 -3.17 0.97
CA PHE A 270 -42.56 -2.26 -0.14
C PHE A 270 -41.05 -1.97 -0.23
N GLU A 271 -40.40 -1.59 0.86
CA GLU A 271 -38.96 -1.31 0.85
C GLU A 271 -38.14 -2.57 0.52
N LYS A 272 -38.57 -3.74 1.00
CA LYS A 272 -38.00 -5.04 0.65
C LYS A 272 -38.15 -5.35 -0.84
N GLU A 273 -39.28 -4.99 -1.45
CA GLU A 273 -39.47 -5.12 -2.90
C GLU A 273 -38.50 -4.21 -3.67
N LEU A 274 -38.31 -2.96 -3.23
CA LEU A 274 -37.26 -2.08 -3.80
C LEU A 274 -35.88 -2.74 -3.67
N ALA A 275 -35.55 -3.25 -2.49
CA ALA A 275 -34.26 -3.88 -2.20
C ALA A 275 -33.96 -5.07 -3.13
N LYS A 276 -34.95 -5.87 -3.56
CA LYS A 276 -34.73 -6.98 -4.50
C LYS A 276 -34.16 -6.54 -5.85
N HIS A 277 -34.40 -5.29 -6.24
CA HIS A 277 -33.91 -4.70 -7.48
C HIS A 277 -32.66 -3.82 -7.29
N TYR A 278 -32.21 -3.59 -6.05
CA TYR A 278 -31.00 -2.83 -5.78
C TYR A 278 -29.78 -3.53 -6.35
N TRP A 279 -28.90 -2.75 -6.98
CA TRP A 279 -27.55 -3.18 -7.26
C TRP A 279 -26.76 -3.25 -5.95
N THR A 280 -26.06 -4.36 -5.78
CA THR A 280 -25.05 -4.57 -4.73
C THR A 280 -23.81 -3.74 -5.00
N THR A 281 -22.96 -3.53 -3.98
CA THR A 281 -21.66 -2.84 -4.16
C THR A 281 -20.79 -3.56 -5.20
N VAL A 282 -20.89 -4.88 -5.32
CA VAL A 282 -20.17 -5.69 -6.32
C VAL A 282 -20.65 -5.36 -7.74
N GLU A 283 -21.96 -5.24 -7.98
CA GLU A 283 -22.51 -4.90 -9.29
C GLU A 283 -22.15 -3.45 -9.70
N GLN A 284 -22.20 -2.51 -8.75
CA GLN A 284 -21.84 -1.10 -8.99
C GLN A 284 -20.40 -0.92 -9.49
N ARG A 285 -19.46 -1.79 -9.10
CA ARG A 285 -18.06 -1.80 -9.62
C ARG A 285 -18.00 -1.97 -11.14
N HIS A 286 -18.97 -2.67 -11.72
CA HIS A 286 -19.07 -2.97 -13.16
C HIS A 286 -20.08 -2.10 -13.92
N ARG A 287 -20.55 -0.98 -13.31
CA ARG A 287 -21.61 -0.10 -13.87
C ARG A 287 -21.37 0.46 -15.26
N SER A 288 -20.12 0.47 -15.77
CA SER A 288 -19.78 0.94 -17.13
C SER A 288 -20.65 0.30 -18.21
N ASN A 289 -21.08 -0.94 -17.98
CA ASN A 289 -21.81 -1.75 -18.95
C ASN A 289 -23.33 -1.47 -18.95
N ALA A 290 -23.87 -0.80 -17.92
CA ALA A 290 -25.31 -0.57 -17.74
C ALA A 290 -25.64 0.91 -17.40
N THR A 291 -24.89 1.85 -17.99
CA THR A 291 -25.12 3.30 -17.82
C THR A 291 -25.67 3.89 -19.12
N ILE A 292 -26.79 4.61 -19.07
CA ILE A 292 -27.27 5.42 -20.20
C ILE A 292 -26.68 6.82 -20.09
N ARG A 293 -25.99 7.26 -21.14
CA ARG A 293 -25.43 8.61 -21.25
C ARG A 293 -26.16 9.36 -22.35
N THR A 294 -26.87 10.42 -21.98
CA THR A 294 -27.77 11.16 -22.87
C THR A 294 -27.79 12.65 -22.51
N THR A 295 -28.66 13.44 -23.13
CA THR A 295 -28.90 14.83 -22.74
C THR A 295 -30.33 15.00 -22.23
N VAL A 296 -30.60 16.10 -21.52
CA VAL A 296 -31.96 16.44 -21.04
C VAL A 296 -33.00 16.36 -22.16
N GLY A 297 -32.70 16.94 -23.33
CA GLY A 297 -33.62 16.94 -24.47
C GLY A 297 -33.88 15.56 -25.10
N LYS A 298 -33.02 14.57 -24.83
CA LYS A 298 -33.15 13.19 -25.33
C LYS A 298 -33.51 12.18 -24.24
N LEU A 299 -33.58 12.60 -22.97
CA LEU A 299 -33.77 11.72 -21.82
C LEU A 299 -35.08 10.94 -21.93
N ARG A 300 -36.20 11.62 -22.17
CA ARG A 300 -37.52 10.99 -22.31
C ARG A 300 -37.58 9.95 -23.43
N GLN A 301 -36.85 10.17 -24.52
CA GLN A 301 -36.81 9.25 -25.66
C GLN A 301 -35.99 7.99 -25.36
N LEU A 302 -34.84 8.16 -24.70
CA LEU A 302 -33.87 7.07 -24.47
C LEU A 302 -34.08 6.33 -23.15
N PHE A 303 -34.77 6.94 -22.20
CA PHE A 303 -35.05 6.39 -20.89
C PHE A 303 -36.55 6.58 -20.56
N ASN A 304 -37.39 5.92 -21.35
CA ASN A 304 -38.84 5.97 -21.19
C ASN A 304 -39.28 4.97 -20.11
N THR A 305 -39.59 5.48 -18.91
CA THR A 305 -40.19 4.72 -17.81
C THR A 305 -41.55 5.33 -17.47
N THR A 306 -42.36 4.65 -16.67
CA THR A 306 -43.64 5.25 -16.25
C THR A 306 -43.49 6.45 -15.31
N PHE A 307 -42.38 6.55 -14.59
CA PHE A 307 -42.02 7.77 -13.86
C PHE A 307 -41.35 8.80 -14.77
N ASP A 308 -41.85 10.05 -14.78
CA ASP A 308 -41.32 11.12 -15.63
C ASP A 308 -40.04 11.75 -15.02
N PHE A 309 -38.91 11.07 -15.19
CA PHE A 309 -37.60 11.55 -14.75
C PHE A 309 -37.20 12.90 -15.39
N THR A 310 -37.66 13.18 -16.61
CA THR A 310 -37.36 14.46 -17.27
C THR A 310 -38.01 15.62 -16.53
N ASN A 311 -39.29 15.46 -16.20
CA ASN A 311 -40.02 16.45 -15.41
C ASN A 311 -39.46 16.55 -13.98
N TYR A 312 -39.16 15.41 -13.34
CA TYR A 312 -38.60 15.39 -12.00
C TYR A 312 -37.27 16.15 -11.91
N LEU A 313 -36.35 15.87 -12.83
CA LEU A 313 -35.05 16.53 -12.90
C LEU A 313 -35.19 18.03 -13.18
N THR A 314 -35.96 18.41 -14.20
CA THR A 314 -36.15 19.82 -14.59
C THR A 314 -36.79 20.62 -13.46
N SER A 315 -37.84 20.09 -12.83
CA SER A 315 -38.54 20.76 -11.74
C SER A 315 -37.69 20.87 -10.47
N ALA A 316 -36.87 19.86 -10.16
CA ALA A 316 -35.98 19.89 -9.01
C ALA A 316 -34.91 20.98 -9.15
N TYR A 317 -34.26 21.09 -10.31
CA TYR A 317 -33.25 22.13 -10.56
C TYR A 317 -33.85 23.53 -10.65
N ALA A 318 -35.05 23.66 -11.22
CA ALA A 318 -35.78 24.93 -11.24
C ALA A 318 -36.05 25.45 -9.82
N SER A 319 -36.30 24.56 -8.85
CA SER A 319 -36.51 24.94 -7.44
C SER A 319 -35.30 25.61 -6.77
N ALA A 320 -34.10 25.43 -7.33
CA ALA A 320 -32.86 26.08 -6.90
C ALA A 320 -32.41 27.21 -7.85
N ASN A 321 -33.30 27.71 -8.70
CA ASN A 321 -33.03 28.72 -9.73
C ASN A 321 -31.93 28.28 -10.72
N VAL A 322 -31.88 26.98 -11.04
CA VAL A 322 -31.00 26.44 -12.08
C VAL A 322 -31.85 25.98 -13.26
N THR A 323 -31.75 26.67 -14.38
CA THR A 323 -32.42 26.29 -15.63
C THR A 323 -31.61 25.20 -16.33
N LEU A 324 -32.24 24.06 -16.64
CA LEU A 324 -31.64 23.01 -17.46
C LEU A 324 -31.74 23.34 -18.96
N MET A 325 -30.71 22.99 -19.71
CA MET A 325 -30.61 23.12 -21.16
C MET A 325 -30.79 21.75 -21.80
N ASP A 326 -31.39 21.67 -22.99
CA ASP A 326 -31.58 20.40 -23.72
C ASP A 326 -30.25 19.66 -23.99
N SER A 327 -29.14 20.39 -24.03
CA SER A 327 -27.78 19.89 -24.22
C SER A 327 -27.09 19.43 -22.94
N ASP A 328 -27.66 19.70 -21.76
CA ASP A 328 -27.05 19.27 -20.50
C ASP A 328 -26.96 17.75 -20.45
N LEU A 329 -25.78 17.26 -20.07
CA LEU A 329 -25.47 15.84 -19.99
C LEU A 329 -26.21 15.21 -18.80
N VAL A 330 -26.87 14.08 -19.06
CA VAL A 330 -27.51 13.22 -18.06
C VAL A 330 -26.87 11.83 -18.11
N ILE A 331 -26.45 11.37 -16.94
CA ILE A 331 -25.91 10.04 -16.69
C ILE A 331 -26.94 9.28 -15.86
N VAL A 332 -27.52 8.23 -16.44
CA VAL A 332 -28.49 7.35 -15.78
C VAL A 332 -27.77 6.05 -15.44
N GLU A 333 -27.63 5.79 -14.15
CA GLU A 333 -26.98 4.61 -13.58
C GLU A 333 -28.02 3.58 -13.12
N GLU A 334 -27.58 2.35 -12.80
CA GLU A 334 -28.43 1.23 -12.33
C GLU A 334 -29.77 1.12 -13.08
N THR A 335 -29.73 1.14 -14.42
CA THR A 335 -30.93 1.31 -15.25
C THR A 335 -32.02 0.28 -14.98
N ASP A 336 -31.63 -0.96 -14.65
CA ASP A 336 -32.55 -2.04 -14.34
C ASP A 336 -33.34 -1.78 -13.06
N TYR A 337 -32.70 -1.21 -12.02
CA TYR A 337 -33.40 -0.78 -10.81
C TYR A 337 -34.44 0.27 -11.17
N LEU A 338 -34.04 1.31 -11.90
CA LEU A 338 -34.90 2.43 -12.24
C LEU A 338 -36.08 2.01 -13.13
N TYR A 339 -35.88 1.13 -14.12
CA TYR A 339 -36.98 0.58 -14.94
C TYR A 339 -37.98 -0.22 -14.10
N ASN A 340 -37.49 -1.14 -13.27
CA ASN A 340 -38.36 -2.01 -12.46
C ASN A 340 -39.12 -1.20 -11.41
N VAL A 341 -38.42 -0.34 -10.67
CA VAL A 341 -39.03 0.46 -9.60
C VAL A 341 -40.03 1.46 -10.14
N SER A 342 -39.79 2.08 -11.30
CA SER A 342 -40.79 2.93 -11.95
C SER A 342 -42.10 2.21 -12.24
N SER A 343 -42.09 0.90 -12.51
CA SER A 343 -43.30 0.11 -12.68
C SER A 343 -43.91 -0.36 -11.36
N ILE A 344 -43.08 -0.71 -10.38
CA ILE A 344 -43.54 -1.15 -9.05
C ILE A 344 -44.32 -0.02 -8.35
N ILE A 345 -43.80 1.21 -8.36
CA ILE A 345 -44.45 2.32 -7.65
C ILE A 345 -45.85 2.66 -8.16
N GLU A 346 -46.19 2.34 -9.41
CA GLU A 346 -47.54 2.56 -9.95
C GLU A 346 -48.57 1.56 -9.41
N GLN A 347 -48.11 0.38 -8.99
CA GLN A 347 -48.94 -0.70 -8.49
C GLN A 347 -49.14 -0.60 -6.97
N VAL A 348 -48.34 0.23 -6.30
CA VAL A 348 -48.37 0.43 -4.85
C VAL A 348 -49.40 1.48 -4.48
N SER A 349 -50.15 1.23 -3.41
CA SER A 349 -51.20 2.17 -2.98
C SER A 349 -50.62 3.53 -2.59
N PRO A 350 -51.34 4.65 -2.85
CA PRO A 350 -50.93 5.98 -2.40
C PRO A 350 -50.61 6.08 -0.91
N ARG A 351 -51.35 5.33 -0.08
CA ARG A 351 -51.15 5.29 1.38
C ARG A 351 -49.78 4.74 1.74
N ILE A 352 -49.36 3.63 1.12
CA ILE A 352 -48.05 3.00 1.38
C ILE A 352 -46.92 3.93 0.94
N LEU A 353 -47.03 4.52 -0.26
CA LEU A 353 -46.02 5.45 -0.78
C LEU A 353 -45.89 6.69 0.10
N GLN A 354 -47.00 7.32 0.48
CA GLN A 354 -46.99 8.47 1.39
C GLN A 354 -46.36 8.11 2.74
N ASN A 355 -46.76 6.99 3.33
CA ASN A 355 -46.22 6.55 4.62
C ASN A 355 -44.71 6.26 4.55
N TYR A 356 -44.26 5.54 3.52
CA TYR A 356 -42.86 5.23 3.29
C TYR A 356 -42.01 6.49 3.12
N VAL A 357 -42.43 7.40 2.24
CA VAL A 357 -41.68 8.60 1.92
C VAL A 357 -41.58 9.54 3.13
N ILE A 358 -42.67 9.76 3.87
CA ILE A 358 -42.64 10.58 5.09
C ILE A 358 -41.82 9.90 6.20
N TRP A 359 -41.91 8.59 6.36
CA TRP A 359 -41.07 7.85 7.31
C TRP A 359 -39.59 8.03 7.02
N ARG A 360 -39.14 7.85 5.77
CA ARG A 360 -37.74 8.04 5.39
C ARG A 360 -37.27 9.46 5.62
N PHE A 361 -38.13 10.46 5.43
CA PHE A 361 -37.85 11.85 5.82
C PHE A 361 -37.73 12.02 7.34
N MET A 362 -38.64 11.45 8.12
CA MET A 362 -38.61 11.51 9.58
C MET A 362 -37.37 10.85 10.18
N MET A 363 -36.92 9.72 9.62
CA MET A 363 -35.68 9.07 10.02
C MET A 363 -34.47 10.03 9.95
N ASN A 364 -34.41 10.86 8.91
CA ASN A 364 -33.31 11.81 8.70
C ASN A 364 -33.31 13.01 9.66
N LEU A 365 -34.43 13.26 10.35
CA LEU A 365 -34.58 14.37 11.29
C LEU A 365 -34.54 13.94 12.76
N ILE A 366 -34.57 12.65 13.06
CA ILE A 366 -34.87 12.16 14.41
C ILE A 366 -33.86 12.64 15.47
N SER A 367 -32.60 12.85 15.09
CA SER A 367 -31.53 13.35 15.97
C SER A 367 -31.74 14.79 16.46
N ALA A 368 -32.60 15.54 15.77
CA ALA A 368 -32.96 16.92 16.10
C ALA A 368 -34.25 17.05 16.94
N LEU A 369 -34.90 15.93 17.25
CA LEU A 369 -36.19 15.90 17.96
C LEU A 369 -36.03 15.80 19.49
N PRO A 370 -37.13 16.03 20.23
CA PRO A 370 -37.22 15.75 21.66
C PRO A 370 -36.71 14.35 22.04
N LYS A 371 -36.22 14.20 23.27
CA LYS A 371 -35.58 12.98 23.78
C LYS A 371 -36.44 11.74 23.56
N ARG A 372 -37.76 11.85 23.73
CA ARG A 372 -38.69 10.72 23.53
C ARG A 372 -38.62 10.10 22.13
N PHE A 373 -38.24 10.84 21.09
CA PHE A 373 -38.05 10.30 19.73
C PHE A 373 -36.65 9.73 19.55
N ARG A 374 -35.64 10.45 20.04
CA ARG A 374 -34.24 10.00 20.01
C ARG A 374 -34.07 8.67 20.72
N SER A 375 -34.70 8.47 21.88
CA SER A 375 -34.65 7.21 22.61
C SER A 375 -35.21 6.01 21.83
N ILE A 376 -36.17 6.22 20.90
CA ILE A 376 -36.64 5.13 20.03
C ILE A 376 -35.56 4.77 19.01
N ARG A 377 -34.88 5.77 18.44
CA ARG A 377 -33.72 5.54 17.56
C ARG A 377 -32.59 4.86 18.32
N ASP A 378 -32.28 5.30 19.53
CA ASP A 378 -31.23 4.72 20.38
C ASP A 378 -31.51 3.23 20.67
N ASN A 379 -32.78 2.86 20.91
CA ASN A 379 -33.17 1.47 21.09
C ASN A 379 -32.96 0.63 19.82
N PHE A 380 -33.21 1.20 18.64
CA PHE A 380 -32.92 0.54 17.38
C PHE A 380 -31.41 0.40 17.14
N ASP A 381 -30.64 1.45 17.39
CA ASP A 381 -29.18 1.45 17.27
C ASP A 381 -28.54 0.46 18.28
N HIS A 382 -29.16 0.27 19.46
CA HIS A 382 -28.76 -0.76 20.42
C HIS A 382 -28.88 -2.18 19.84
N VAL A 383 -29.91 -2.47 19.04
CA VAL A 383 -30.05 -3.78 18.38
C VAL A 383 -29.03 -3.95 17.25
N LEU A 384 -28.71 -2.88 16.51
CA LEU A 384 -27.73 -2.92 15.42
C LEU A 384 -26.30 -3.11 15.93
N HIS A 385 -25.93 -2.41 17.00
CA HIS A 385 -24.53 -2.26 17.42
C HIS A 385 -24.22 -2.79 18.83
N ASP A 386 -25.23 -3.33 19.53
CA ASP A 386 -25.10 -3.79 20.92
C ASP A 386 -24.51 -2.70 21.86
N THR A 387 -24.90 -1.45 21.61
CA THR A 387 -24.34 -0.26 22.27
C THR A 387 -25.03 0.03 23.60
N THR A 388 -24.32 -0.04 24.72
CA THR A 388 -24.94 0.06 26.06
C THR A 388 -25.05 1.48 26.65
N ALA A 389 -24.57 2.54 25.95
CA ALA A 389 -24.52 3.89 26.52
C ALA A 389 -24.87 5.01 25.52
N GLU A 390 -25.84 5.87 25.90
CA GLU A 390 -26.16 7.13 25.21
C GLU A 390 -24.95 8.08 25.31
N LEU A 391 -24.48 8.62 24.19
CA LEU A 391 -23.43 9.66 24.22
C LEU A 391 -24.00 10.97 24.77
N PRO A 392 -23.21 11.77 25.53
CA PRO A 392 -23.67 13.08 25.98
C PRO A 392 -24.10 13.97 24.81
N ARG A 393 -25.19 14.74 24.99
CA ARG A 393 -25.71 15.65 23.96
C ARG A 393 -24.65 16.62 23.42
N THR A 394 -23.76 17.09 24.29
CA THR A 394 -22.61 17.94 23.91
C THR A 394 -21.69 17.28 22.88
N VAL A 395 -21.43 15.98 23.02
CA VAL A 395 -20.60 15.21 22.07
C VAL A 395 -21.34 14.98 20.76
N ILE A 396 -22.62 14.60 20.82
CA ILE A 396 -23.46 14.42 19.62
C ILE A 396 -23.53 15.72 18.81
N CYS A 397 -23.84 16.83 19.47
CA CYS A 397 -23.93 18.14 18.84
C CYS A 397 -22.57 18.61 18.31
N GLY A 398 -21.47 18.43 19.06
CA GLY A 398 -20.13 18.81 18.63
C GLY A 398 -19.70 18.08 17.35
N SER A 399 -19.89 16.76 17.32
CA SER A 399 -19.62 15.94 16.13
C SER A 399 -20.51 16.33 14.94
N PHE A 400 -21.80 16.56 15.18
CA PHE A 400 -22.72 16.98 14.14
C PHE A 400 -22.33 18.34 13.54
N VAL A 401 -22.07 19.35 14.38
CA VAL A 401 -21.60 20.68 13.96
C VAL A 401 -20.30 20.57 13.17
N ASN A 402 -19.36 19.73 13.59
CA ASN A 402 -18.12 19.47 12.85
C ASN A 402 -18.36 18.87 11.46
N SER A 403 -19.33 17.96 11.32
CA SER A 403 -19.66 17.36 10.02
C SER A 403 -20.25 18.34 9.00
N VAL A 404 -20.85 19.45 9.46
CA VAL A 404 -21.56 20.41 8.60
C VAL A 404 -20.82 21.75 8.44
N MET A 405 -20.04 22.16 9.45
CA MET A 405 -19.32 23.44 9.52
C MET A 405 -17.85 23.25 9.92
N GLY A 406 -17.28 22.07 9.67
CA GLY A 406 -15.93 21.71 10.11
C GLY A 406 -14.81 22.63 9.61
N PHE A 407 -14.94 23.30 8.46
CA PHE A 407 -13.93 24.27 8.01
C PHE A 407 -13.86 25.51 8.90
N ALA A 408 -15.00 25.99 9.42
CA ALA A 408 -15.03 27.09 10.38
C ALA A 408 -14.37 26.69 11.71
N ILE A 409 -14.64 25.48 12.19
CA ILE A 409 -13.98 24.92 13.39
C ILE A 409 -12.49 24.73 13.14
N SER A 410 -12.12 24.27 11.95
CA SER A 410 -10.74 23.99 11.56
C SER A 410 -9.85 25.23 11.64
N LYS A 411 -10.38 26.43 11.36
CA LYS A 411 -9.65 27.71 11.51
C LYS A 411 -9.05 27.87 12.91
N ILE A 412 -9.79 27.48 13.95
CA ILE A 412 -9.31 27.53 15.34
C ILE A 412 -8.49 26.27 15.67
N TYR A 413 -8.95 25.10 15.21
CA TYR A 413 -8.28 23.83 15.48
C TYR A 413 -6.81 23.85 15.05
N ILE A 414 -6.51 24.29 13.83
CA ILE A 414 -5.13 24.28 13.32
C ILE A 414 -4.22 25.20 14.13
N LYS A 415 -4.75 26.33 14.63
CA LYS A 415 -3.98 27.29 15.44
C LYS A 415 -3.70 26.76 16.85
N LYS A 416 -4.62 25.95 17.41
CA LYS A 416 -4.56 25.49 18.81
C LYS A 416 -3.94 24.10 18.96
N TYR A 417 -4.16 23.21 18.00
CA TYR A 417 -3.91 21.77 18.14
C TYR A 417 -3.01 21.17 17.05
N PHE A 418 -2.62 21.92 16.02
CA PHE A 418 -1.81 21.42 14.91
C PHE A 418 -0.46 22.14 14.80
N ASP A 419 0.59 21.41 14.39
CA ASP A 419 1.96 21.93 14.22
C ASP A 419 2.33 21.90 12.73
N ASP A 420 2.72 23.03 12.15
CA ASP A 420 3.12 23.14 10.75
C ASP A 420 4.31 22.25 10.38
N ASN A 421 5.18 21.89 11.34
CA ASN A 421 6.25 20.94 11.11
C ASN A 421 5.71 19.52 10.83
N ALA A 422 4.56 19.15 11.40
CA ALA A 422 3.87 17.90 11.07
C ALA A 422 3.48 17.86 9.60
N ARG A 423 2.95 18.98 9.07
CA ARG A 423 2.59 19.13 7.65
C ARG A 423 3.81 18.95 6.74
N ASN A 424 4.92 19.63 7.05
CA ASN A 424 6.15 19.56 6.25
C ASN A 424 6.77 18.15 6.23
N GLN A 425 6.84 17.48 7.38
CA GLN A 425 7.32 16.09 7.43
C GLN A 425 6.40 15.14 6.66
N THR A 426 5.09 15.40 6.66
CA THR A 426 4.14 14.59 5.89
C THR A 426 4.35 14.76 4.39
N PHE A 427 4.63 15.97 3.89
CA PHE A 427 5.03 16.17 2.47
C PHE A 427 6.26 15.33 2.09
N GLU A 428 7.29 15.32 2.94
CA GLU A 428 8.49 14.50 2.71
C GLU A 428 8.14 13.00 2.66
N MET A 429 7.30 12.53 3.59
CA MET A 429 6.86 11.14 3.61
C MET A 429 6.06 10.76 2.35
N ILE A 430 5.13 11.61 1.89
CA ILE A 430 4.40 11.39 0.63
C ILE A 430 5.37 11.28 -0.54
N ALA A 431 6.37 12.16 -0.64
CA ALA A 431 7.38 12.08 -1.69
C ALA A 431 8.16 10.75 -1.65
N ASN A 432 8.58 10.32 -0.46
CA ASN A 432 9.30 9.06 -0.27
C ASN A 432 8.44 7.83 -0.61
N ILE A 433 7.16 7.85 -0.22
CA ILE A 433 6.21 6.75 -0.48
C ILE A 433 5.82 6.70 -1.95
N ARG A 434 5.54 7.86 -2.58
CA ARG A 434 5.33 7.97 -4.03
C ARG A 434 6.54 7.45 -4.80
N LYS A 435 7.77 7.76 -4.35
CA LYS A 435 8.99 7.19 -4.95
C LYS A 435 9.04 5.67 -4.79
N ALA A 436 8.79 5.14 -3.59
CA ALA A 436 8.74 3.69 -3.37
C ALA A 436 7.66 2.99 -4.22
N PHE A 437 6.50 3.63 -4.40
CA PHE A 437 5.40 3.14 -5.23
C PHE A 437 5.79 3.12 -6.71
N THR A 438 6.36 4.21 -7.23
CA THR A 438 6.83 4.28 -8.63
C THR A 438 7.96 3.30 -8.92
N ASP A 439 8.86 3.06 -7.97
CA ASP A 439 9.87 2.01 -8.09
C ASP A 439 9.21 0.62 -8.16
N ALA A 440 8.22 0.35 -7.31
CA ALA A 440 7.47 -0.90 -7.35
C ALA A 440 6.66 -1.10 -8.66
N LEU A 441 6.18 -0.01 -9.29
CA LEU A 441 5.57 -0.06 -10.61
C LEU A 441 6.59 -0.39 -11.71
N ASP A 442 7.77 0.24 -11.67
CA ASP A 442 8.82 0.01 -12.65
C ASP A 442 9.36 -1.43 -12.59
N ASP A 443 9.51 -1.95 -11.37
CA ASP A 443 9.95 -3.32 -11.10
C ASP A 443 8.87 -4.39 -11.36
N SER A 444 7.60 -3.97 -11.50
CA SER A 444 6.46 -4.89 -11.72
C SER A 444 6.65 -5.74 -12.96
N THR A 445 6.46 -7.04 -12.90
CA THR A 445 6.79 -7.93 -14.04
C THR A 445 5.59 -8.42 -14.81
N TRP A 446 4.40 -8.03 -14.38
CA TRP A 446 3.15 -8.44 -15.01
C TRP A 446 2.53 -7.32 -15.84
N MET A 447 3.00 -6.09 -15.68
CA MET A 447 2.62 -4.95 -16.49
C MET A 447 3.51 -4.83 -17.73
N ASP A 448 2.91 -4.57 -18.89
CA ASP A 448 3.67 -4.19 -20.08
C ASP A 448 4.34 -2.81 -19.92
N SER A 449 5.41 -2.53 -20.66
CA SER A 449 6.20 -1.32 -20.43
C SER A 449 5.47 -0.02 -20.75
N MET A 450 4.51 -0.05 -21.69
CA MET A 450 3.71 1.13 -22.00
C MET A 450 2.80 1.45 -20.82
N LEU A 451 2.19 0.44 -20.21
CA LEU A 451 1.40 0.60 -19.01
C LEU A 451 2.25 1.08 -17.84
N LYS A 452 3.45 0.54 -17.62
CA LYS A 452 4.35 1.00 -16.55
C LYS A 452 4.58 2.51 -16.61
N THR A 453 4.93 3.01 -17.79
CA THR A 453 5.14 4.45 -17.99
C THR A 453 3.88 5.26 -17.64
N LYS A 454 2.71 4.85 -18.14
CA LYS A 454 1.43 5.52 -17.84
C LYS A 454 1.05 5.44 -16.36
N ALA A 455 1.32 4.30 -15.72
CA ALA A 455 1.05 4.10 -14.30
C ALA A 455 1.95 4.99 -13.44
N ILE A 456 3.23 5.12 -13.81
CA ILE A 456 4.18 6.05 -13.16
C ILE A 456 3.73 7.50 -13.39
N GLU A 457 3.35 7.88 -14.61
CA GLU A 457 2.79 9.21 -14.90
C GLU A 457 1.57 9.52 -14.04
N LYS A 458 0.65 8.55 -13.88
CA LYS A 458 -0.51 8.69 -13.00
C LYS A 458 -0.09 8.85 -11.54
N ALA A 459 0.82 8.02 -11.04
CA ALA A 459 1.29 8.09 -9.64
C ALA A 459 1.97 9.44 -9.33
N LEU A 460 2.71 10.00 -10.31
CA LEU A 460 3.32 11.32 -10.21
C LEU A 460 2.31 12.47 -10.34
N ALA A 461 1.17 12.24 -10.99
CA ALA A 461 0.10 13.22 -11.16
C ALA A 461 -0.87 13.30 -9.96
N ILE A 462 -0.77 12.38 -9.00
CA ILE A 462 -1.58 12.42 -7.76
C ILE A 462 -1.30 13.71 -7.01
N ASP A 463 -2.34 14.53 -6.87
CA ASP A 463 -2.32 15.77 -6.08
C ASP A 463 -2.47 15.47 -4.59
N GLU A 464 -1.65 16.09 -3.75
CA GLU A 464 -1.68 15.91 -2.30
C GLU A 464 -2.29 17.13 -1.55
N GLN A 465 -3.32 16.87 -0.76
CA GLN A 465 -3.95 17.83 0.16
C GLN A 465 -3.62 17.44 1.61
N ILE A 466 -2.78 18.21 2.31
CA ILE A 466 -2.22 17.82 3.61
C ILE A 466 -2.57 18.82 4.72
N GLY A 467 -3.11 18.31 5.82
CA GLY A 467 -3.49 19.05 7.01
C GLY A 467 -4.77 19.85 6.78
N TYR A 468 -4.64 20.97 6.07
CA TYR A 468 -5.71 21.94 5.85
C TYR A 468 -5.46 22.76 4.57
N PRO A 469 -6.50 23.35 3.97
CA PRO A 469 -6.35 24.27 2.85
C PRO A 469 -5.71 25.60 3.30
N ASP A 470 -4.81 26.16 2.47
CA ASP A 470 -3.94 27.28 2.86
C ASP A 470 -4.67 28.53 3.34
N TYR A 471 -5.88 28.80 2.82
CA TYR A 471 -6.67 29.95 3.23
C TYR A 471 -7.07 29.91 4.72
N LEU A 472 -7.13 28.73 5.34
CA LEU A 472 -7.41 28.62 6.78
C LEU A 472 -6.23 29.08 7.64
N ALA A 473 -4.98 29.00 7.16
CA ALA A 473 -3.85 29.56 7.91
C ALA A 473 -3.77 31.09 7.80
N SER A 474 -4.35 31.68 6.74
CA SER A 474 -4.32 33.13 6.52
C SER A 474 -5.20 33.91 7.51
N ASP A 475 -4.76 35.09 7.94
CA ASP A 475 -5.60 36.03 8.70
C ASP A 475 -6.76 36.62 7.86
N ASN A 476 -6.70 36.49 6.53
CA ASN A 476 -7.81 36.90 5.66
C ASN A 476 -8.92 35.85 5.67
N VAL A 477 -10.05 36.19 6.30
CA VAL A 477 -11.20 35.29 6.45
C VAL A 477 -12.26 35.41 5.35
N THR A 478 -12.01 36.21 4.30
CA THR A 478 -13.01 36.50 3.25
C THR A 478 -13.56 35.23 2.59
N GLN A 479 -12.70 34.25 2.30
CA GLN A 479 -13.14 32.99 1.68
C GLN A 479 -14.02 32.16 2.63
N LEU A 480 -13.65 32.10 3.92
CA LEU A 480 -14.43 31.41 4.95
C LEU A 480 -15.81 32.08 5.15
N GLU A 481 -15.83 33.41 5.22
CA GLU A 481 -17.07 34.19 5.33
C GLU A 481 -17.98 34.01 4.11
N THR A 482 -17.40 33.97 2.91
CA THR A 482 -18.16 33.72 1.67
C THR A 482 -18.76 32.32 1.66
N GLN A 483 -18.01 31.30 2.10
CA GLN A 483 -18.48 29.92 2.17
C GLN A 483 -19.67 29.74 3.11
N TYR A 484 -19.70 30.49 4.22
CA TYR A 484 -20.71 30.37 5.27
C TYR A 484 -21.71 31.55 5.31
N ALA A 485 -21.80 32.35 4.25
CA ALA A 485 -22.64 33.55 4.22
C ALA A 485 -24.14 33.27 4.51
N ASP A 486 -24.66 32.13 4.03
CA ASP A 486 -26.06 31.72 4.22
C ASP A 486 -26.32 31.00 5.56
N TYR A 487 -25.26 30.67 6.32
CA TYR A 487 -25.30 29.86 7.55
C TYR A 487 -25.63 30.75 8.74
N VAL A 488 -26.82 31.33 8.74
CA VAL A 488 -27.36 32.19 9.81
C VAL A 488 -28.47 31.44 10.53
N TRP A 489 -28.45 31.42 11.85
CA TRP A 489 -29.27 30.52 12.65
C TRP A 489 -30.19 31.27 13.61
N ASP A 490 -31.36 30.70 13.87
CA ASP A 490 -32.26 31.12 14.95
C ASP A 490 -32.08 30.23 16.19
N SER A 491 -32.94 30.37 17.21
CA SER A 491 -32.85 29.56 18.43
C SER A 491 -33.38 28.13 18.26
N SER A 492 -34.24 27.87 17.27
CA SER A 492 -34.85 26.57 17.03
C SER A 492 -33.89 25.65 16.28
N PHE A 493 -33.47 24.57 16.96
CA PHE A 493 -32.56 23.61 16.36
C PHE A 493 -33.16 22.93 15.13
N ILE A 494 -34.43 22.55 15.17
CA ILE A 494 -35.05 21.86 14.04
C ILE A 494 -35.22 22.76 12.82
N ASN A 495 -35.56 24.05 13.01
CA ASN A 495 -35.64 25.00 11.90
C ASN A 495 -34.25 25.26 11.31
N ASN A 496 -33.21 25.33 12.15
CA ASN A 496 -31.82 25.41 11.70
C ASN A 496 -31.40 24.18 10.88
N ILE A 497 -31.83 22.96 11.26
CA ILE A 497 -31.59 21.73 10.49
C ILE A 497 -32.29 21.80 9.13
N LEU A 498 -33.58 22.17 9.09
CA LEU A 498 -34.33 22.30 7.84
C LEU A 498 -33.69 23.33 6.91
N LYS A 499 -33.27 24.48 7.45
CA LYS A 499 -32.55 25.52 6.70
C LYS A 499 -31.21 25.01 6.18
N LEU A 500 -30.44 24.29 7.00
CA LEU A 500 -29.17 23.69 6.58
C LEU A 500 -29.37 22.72 5.41
N LEU A 501 -30.41 21.87 5.47
CA LEU A 501 -30.75 20.95 4.38
C LEU A 501 -31.11 21.70 3.09
N GLN A 502 -31.83 22.82 3.18
CA GLN A 502 -32.14 23.68 2.04
C GLN A 502 -30.89 24.32 1.43
N ILE A 503 -30.00 24.86 2.26
CA ILE A 503 -28.73 25.44 1.80
C ILE A 503 -27.91 24.38 1.05
N LYS A 504 -27.79 23.17 1.62
CA LYS A 504 -27.04 22.08 0.99
C LYS A 504 -27.68 21.58 -0.31
N ALA A 505 -29.01 21.43 -0.35
CA ALA A 505 -29.73 21.03 -1.56
C ALA A 505 -29.50 22.04 -2.71
N LYS A 506 -29.68 23.34 -2.41
CA LYS A 506 -29.42 24.43 -3.38
C LYS A 506 -27.98 24.42 -3.86
N GLY A 507 -27.01 24.30 -2.94
CA GLY A 507 -25.59 24.25 -3.27
C GLY A 507 -25.23 23.12 -4.25
N LYS A 508 -25.78 21.91 -4.04
CA LYS A 508 -25.56 20.75 -4.93
C LYS A 508 -26.11 20.97 -6.34
N PHE A 509 -27.29 21.57 -6.49
CA PHE A 509 -27.84 21.86 -7.82
C PHE A 509 -27.07 22.96 -8.55
N GLN A 510 -26.57 23.96 -7.82
CA GLN A 510 -25.77 25.05 -8.39
C GLN A 510 -24.40 24.61 -8.94
N LEU A 511 -23.87 23.45 -8.52
CA LEU A 511 -22.61 22.91 -9.05
C LEU A 511 -22.66 22.69 -10.57
N LEU A 512 -23.84 22.40 -11.15
CA LEU A 512 -24.00 22.14 -12.58
C LEU A 512 -23.55 23.31 -13.47
N ARG A 513 -23.52 24.53 -12.92
CA ARG A 513 -23.12 25.75 -13.64
C ARG A 513 -21.74 26.27 -13.22
N LYS A 514 -20.97 25.45 -12.49
CA LYS A 514 -19.58 25.73 -12.11
C LYS A 514 -18.65 24.80 -12.86
N HIS A 515 -17.38 25.15 -12.96
CA HIS A 515 -16.34 24.20 -13.35
C HIS A 515 -15.83 23.44 -12.13
N VAL A 516 -15.30 22.24 -12.35
CA VAL A 516 -14.69 21.44 -11.29
C VAL A 516 -13.38 22.10 -10.87
N ASP A 517 -13.31 22.53 -9.60
CA ASP A 517 -12.06 22.93 -9.00
C ASP A 517 -11.29 21.69 -8.51
N ARG A 518 -10.27 21.30 -9.27
CA ARG A 518 -9.43 20.14 -8.95
C ARG A 518 -8.60 20.34 -7.68
N LYS A 519 -8.35 21.59 -7.26
CA LYS A 519 -7.60 21.92 -6.04
C LYS A 519 -8.50 22.17 -4.84
N ALA A 520 -9.83 22.15 -5.02
CA ALA A 520 -10.76 22.34 -3.92
C ALA A 520 -10.75 21.14 -2.96
N TRP A 521 -10.71 21.48 -1.68
CA TRP A 521 -10.76 20.54 -0.55
C TRP A 521 -12.22 20.18 -0.26
N ASP A 522 -12.76 19.22 -1.03
CA ASP A 522 -14.20 18.91 -1.01
C ASP A 522 -14.55 17.60 -0.28
N SER A 523 -13.56 16.77 0.06
CA SER A 523 -13.77 15.42 0.62
C SER A 523 -14.23 15.46 2.08
N SER A 524 -13.57 16.28 2.92
CA SER A 524 -13.85 16.38 4.35
C SER A 524 -13.25 17.66 4.93
N PRO A 525 -13.70 18.17 6.10
CA PRO A 525 -12.97 19.23 6.79
C PRO A 525 -11.63 18.71 7.38
N PRO A 526 -10.66 19.60 7.68
CA PRO A 526 -9.40 19.24 8.36
C PRO A 526 -9.57 18.51 9.69
N THR A 527 -10.65 18.79 10.42
CA THR A 527 -11.03 18.16 11.69
C THR A 527 -11.71 16.80 11.52
N VAL A 528 -11.10 15.90 10.75
CA VAL A 528 -11.55 14.51 10.56
C VAL A 528 -10.39 13.54 10.79
N VAL A 529 -10.68 12.43 11.46
CA VAL A 529 -9.73 11.30 11.61
C VAL A 529 -10.01 10.30 10.50
N ASN A 530 -9.49 10.57 9.30
CA ASN A 530 -9.56 9.66 8.16
C ASN A 530 -8.56 10.11 7.08
N ALA A 531 -8.48 9.40 5.95
CA ALA A 531 -7.81 9.82 4.73
C ALA A 531 -8.69 9.45 3.52
N PHE A 532 -8.44 10.05 2.35
CA PHE A 532 -9.30 9.86 1.19
C PHE A 532 -8.55 9.94 -0.14
N HIS A 533 -8.98 9.13 -1.12
CA HIS A 533 -8.62 9.25 -2.53
C HIS A 533 -9.84 9.64 -3.38
N VAL A 534 -9.77 10.80 -4.05
CA VAL A 534 -10.80 11.25 -5.01
C VAL A 534 -10.35 10.93 -6.43
N ARG A 535 -10.83 9.80 -6.96
CA ARG A 535 -10.42 9.23 -8.25
C ARG A 535 -10.61 10.19 -9.43
N SER A 536 -11.74 10.91 -9.45
CA SER A 536 -12.06 11.90 -10.50
C SER A 536 -11.21 13.16 -10.45
N LYS A 537 -10.53 13.44 -9.34
CA LYS A 537 -9.55 14.53 -9.24
C LYS A 537 -8.11 14.04 -9.36
N THR A 538 -7.87 12.74 -9.23
CA THR A 538 -6.56 12.12 -9.00
C THR A 538 -5.86 12.81 -7.81
N GLN A 539 -6.54 12.81 -6.66
CA GLN A 539 -6.13 13.58 -5.47
C GLN A 539 -6.24 12.73 -4.21
N ILE A 540 -5.23 12.81 -3.33
CA ILE A 540 -5.28 12.26 -1.98
C ILE A 540 -5.42 13.39 -0.95
N THR A 541 -6.19 13.15 0.11
CA THR A 541 -6.42 14.11 1.20
C THR A 541 -6.05 13.47 2.53
N ILE A 542 -5.12 14.09 3.26
CA ILE A 542 -4.68 13.71 4.61
C ILE A 542 -5.01 14.86 5.57
N PRO A 543 -6.20 14.88 6.21
CA PRO A 543 -6.64 15.93 7.13
C PRO A 543 -5.75 16.06 8.37
N ALA A 544 -5.76 17.25 8.99
CA ALA A 544 -5.03 17.52 10.24
C ALA A 544 -5.47 16.60 11.40
N GLY A 545 -6.72 16.12 11.39
CA GLY A 545 -7.26 15.25 12.42
C GLY A 545 -6.65 13.84 12.46
N ILE A 546 -6.07 13.31 11.37
CA ILE A 546 -5.38 12.00 11.41
C ILE A 546 -3.88 12.13 11.73
N LEU A 547 -3.29 13.32 11.55
CA LEU A 547 -1.87 13.62 11.77
C LEU A 547 -1.53 13.80 13.25
N GLN A 548 -1.84 12.79 14.05
CA GLN A 548 -1.60 12.73 15.49
C GLN A 548 -1.39 11.28 15.94
N MET A 549 -0.94 11.10 17.20
CA MET A 549 -0.69 9.77 17.76
C MET A 549 -1.95 8.89 17.69
N PRO A 550 -1.85 7.62 17.28
CA PRO A 550 -0.61 6.87 16.98
C PRO A 550 -0.17 6.84 15.51
N PHE A 551 -0.91 7.49 14.60
CA PHE A 551 -0.56 7.49 13.18
C PHE A 551 0.69 8.32 12.90
N PHE A 552 0.79 9.49 13.53
CA PHE A 552 1.90 10.42 13.28
C PHE A 552 2.26 11.24 14.52
N ASP A 553 3.54 11.52 14.70
CA ASP A 553 4.01 12.66 15.49
C ASP A 553 5.37 13.15 14.94
N LYS A 554 5.60 14.46 15.00
CA LYS A 554 6.82 15.08 14.51
C LYS A 554 8.07 14.63 15.27
N ASP A 555 7.92 14.19 16.52
CA ASP A 555 8.99 13.74 17.42
C ASP A 555 9.06 12.19 17.50
N ALA A 556 8.22 11.48 16.73
CA ALA A 556 8.24 10.03 16.68
C ALA A 556 9.48 9.49 15.95
N PRO A 557 10.02 8.34 16.38
CA PRO A 557 10.88 7.54 15.54
C PRO A 557 10.19 7.23 14.20
N LYS A 558 10.95 7.27 13.11
CA LYS A 558 10.42 7.18 11.75
C LYS A 558 9.77 5.83 11.49
N TYR A 559 10.24 4.74 12.08
CA TYR A 559 9.54 3.45 11.98
C TYR A 559 8.08 3.51 12.49
N LEU A 560 7.75 4.33 13.50
CA LEU A 560 6.37 4.50 13.95
C LEU A 560 5.57 5.30 12.93
N ASN A 561 6.08 6.44 12.47
CA ASN A 561 5.38 7.27 11.48
C ASN A 561 5.16 6.52 10.16
N TYR A 562 6.18 5.83 9.63
CA TYR A 562 6.02 5.06 8.39
C TYR A 562 5.09 3.85 8.57
N GLY A 563 5.08 3.20 9.75
CA GLY A 563 4.14 2.12 10.05
C GLY A 563 2.71 2.60 10.35
N GLY A 564 2.56 3.86 10.77
CA GLY A 564 1.27 4.52 11.01
C GLY A 564 0.78 5.27 9.77
N ILE A 565 1.04 6.58 9.70
CA ILE A 565 0.56 7.42 8.60
C ILE A 565 1.20 7.05 7.25
N GLY A 566 2.41 6.48 7.23
CA GLY A 566 3.06 6.08 5.99
C GLY A 566 2.28 4.98 5.25
N ASP A 567 1.74 4.02 5.99
CA ASP A 567 0.84 2.99 5.46
C ASP A 567 -0.46 3.60 4.93
N VAL A 568 -1.09 4.52 5.67
CA VAL A 568 -2.28 5.26 5.21
C VAL A 568 -2.00 6.02 3.91
N ILE A 569 -0.87 6.73 3.82
CA ILE A 569 -0.46 7.43 2.58
C ILE A 569 -0.29 6.44 1.42
N GLY A 570 0.36 5.30 1.67
CA GLY A 570 0.55 4.26 0.67
C GLY A 570 -0.78 3.66 0.19
N HIS A 571 -1.71 3.46 1.11
CA HIS A 571 -3.07 2.99 0.88
C HIS A 571 -3.85 3.98 -0.02
N GLU A 572 -3.85 5.28 0.31
CA GLU A 572 -4.52 6.30 -0.52
C GLU A 572 -3.89 6.45 -1.92
N ILE A 573 -2.57 6.31 -2.05
CA ILE A 573 -1.93 6.29 -3.37
C ILE A 573 -2.37 5.06 -4.16
N ALA A 574 -2.47 3.90 -3.50
CA ALA A 574 -2.87 2.64 -4.11
C ALA A 574 -4.33 2.63 -4.60
N HIS A 575 -5.24 3.43 -4.03
CA HIS A 575 -6.60 3.61 -4.56
C HIS A 575 -6.63 4.19 -5.98
N GLY A 576 -5.55 4.82 -6.44
CA GLY A 576 -5.38 5.18 -7.84
C GLY A 576 -5.22 3.97 -8.78
N PHE A 577 -5.02 2.76 -8.25
CA PHE A 577 -4.62 1.56 -9.00
C PHE A 577 -5.38 0.29 -8.57
N ASP A 578 -6.35 0.40 -7.65
CA ASP A 578 -7.30 -0.67 -7.31
C ASP A 578 -8.22 -1.03 -8.51
N ASP A 579 -9.20 -1.92 -8.33
CA ASP A 579 -10.04 -2.39 -9.45
C ASP A 579 -10.89 -1.27 -10.08
N ILE A 580 -11.24 -0.25 -9.29
CA ILE A 580 -11.99 0.93 -9.75
C ILE A 580 -11.01 2.01 -10.23
N GLY A 581 -10.01 2.35 -9.42
CA GLY A 581 -9.01 3.38 -9.62
C GLY A 581 -8.21 3.19 -10.90
N ARG A 582 -7.86 1.96 -11.26
CA ARG A 582 -7.18 1.65 -12.54
C ARG A 582 -7.97 2.10 -13.76
N GLN A 583 -9.28 2.30 -13.63
CA GLN A 583 -10.14 2.71 -14.74
C GLN A 583 -10.05 4.23 -15.00
N PHE A 584 -9.45 4.99 -14.10
CA PHE A 584 -9.24 6.44 -14.21
C PHE A 584 -7.82 6.73 -14.70
N ASP A 585 -7.64 7.66 -15.63
CA ASP A 585 -6.32 8.10 -16.09
C ASP A 585 -5.67 9.09 -15.09
N LYS A 586 -4.53 9.68 -15.47
CA LYS A 586 -3.83 10.70 -14.64
C LYS A 586 -4.65 11.98 -14.41
N ASP A 587 -5.59 12.28 -15.29
CA ASP A 587 -6.42 13.48 -15.25
C ASP A 587 -7.75 13.24 -14.53
N GLY A 588 -8.01 12.01 -14.08
CA GLY A 588 -9.22 11.62 -13.38
C GLY A 588 -10.37 11.28 -14.32
N ASN A 589 -10.08 10.99 -15.60
CA ASN A 589 -11.08 10.52 -16.55
C ASN A 589 -11.13 8.99 -16.56
N ARG A 590 -12.32 8.43 -16.41
CA ARG A 590 -12.63 7.01 -16.51
C ARG A 590 -12.62 6.56 -17.97
N ILE A 591 -11.43 6.22 -18.47
CA ILE A 591 -11.19 5.76 -19.84
C ILE A 591 -10.38 4.45 -19.85
N PRO A 592 -10.53 3.60 -20.87
CA PRO A 592 -9.65 2.44 -21.02
C PRO A 592 -8.23 2.88 -21.39
N TRP A 593 -7.27 2.72 -20.48
CA TRP A 593 -5.85 3.02 -20.73
C TRP A 593 -4.90 1.83 -20.48
N TRP A 594 -5.46 0.67 -20.10
CA TRP A 594 -4.77 -0.62 -19.94
C TRP A 594 -5.06 -1.51 -21.15
N THR A 595 -4.12 -2.40 -21.47
CA THR A 595 -4.33 -3.46 -22.48
C THR A 595 -5.12 -4.62 -21.88
N ASP A 596 -5.86 -5.36 -22.72
CA ASP A 596 -6.64 -6.52 -22.26
C ASP A 596 -5.75 -7.57 -21.60
N GLU A 597 -4.56 -7.84 -22.13
CA GLU A 597 -3.58 -8.76 -21.54
C GLU A 597 -3.19 -8.35 -20.12
N THR A 598 -2.96 -7.06 -19.89
CA THR A 598 -2.59 -6.58 -18.56
C THR A 598 -3.78 -6.57 -17.60
N ILE A 599 -4.99 -6.35 -18.11
CA ILE A 599 -6.23 -6.51 -17.33
C ILE A 599 -6.39 -7.97 -16.88
N GLU A 600 -6.16 -8.96 -17.75
CA GLU A 600 -6.21 -10.38 -17.40
C GLU A 600 -5.21 -10.73 -16.27
N LYS A 601 -3.97 -10.26 -16.38
CA LYS A 601 -2.92 -10.47 -15.35
C LYS A 601 -3.23 -9.77 -14.03
N PHE A 602 -3.90 -8.61 -14.09
CA PHE A 602 -4.40 -7.93 -12.89
C PHE A 602 -5.52 -8.73 -12.24
N ILE A 603 -6.49 -9.22 -13.03
CA ILE A 603 -7.59 -10.05 -12.55
C ILE A 603 -7.05 -11.32 -11.89
N GLU A 604 -6.04 -11.98 -12.44
CA GLU A 604 -5.39 -13.14 -11.82
C GLU A 604 -4.86 -12.82 -10.40
N ARG A 605 -4.14 -11.71 -10.25
CA ARG A 605 -3.56 -11.28 -8.96
C ARG A 605 -4.62 -10.84 -7.96
N LYS A 606 -5.59 -10.08 -8.44
CA LYS A 606 -6.78 -9.69 -7.69
C LYS A 606 -7.51 -10.92 -7.15
N THR A 607 -7.71 -11.93 -8.00
CA THR A 607 -8.39 -13.18 -7.64
C THR A 607 -7.64 -13.92 -6.52
N CYS A 608 -6.31 -13.84 -6.46
CA CYS A 608 -5.56 -14.37 -5.31
C CYS A 608 -5.97 -13.69 -3.99
N ILE A 609 -6.05 -12.36 -3.98
CA ILE A 609 -6.44 -11.57 -2.80
C ILE A 609 -7.90 -11.86 -2.44
N VAL A 610 -8.83 -11.79 -3.40
CA VAL A 610 -10.24 -12.12 -3.20
C VAL A 610 -10.41 -13.51 -2.57
N ASN A 611 -9.73 -14.52 -3.11
CA ASN A 611 -9.79 -15.89 -2.58
C ASN A 611 -9.16 -15.99 -1.19
N GLN A 612 -8.07 -15.27 -0.92
CA GLN A 612 -7.47 -15.24 0.41
C GLN A 612 -8.44 -14.69 1.44
N TYR A 613 -9.03 -13.52 1.17
CA TYR A 613 -9.89 -12.84 2.13
C TYR A 613 -11.23 -13.55 2.29
N SER A 614 -11.78 -14.13 1.22
CA SER A 614 -12.99 -14.95 1.30
C SER A 614 -12.83 -16.23 2.14
N ASN A 615 -11.58 -16.70 2.31
CA ASN A 615 -11.29 -17.83 3.19
C ASN A 615 -11.21 -17.45 4.67
N PHE A 616 -11.14 -16.16 5.01
CA PHE A 616 -11.17 -15.77 6.41
C PHE A 616 -12.54 -16.04 7.02
N THR A 617 -12.53 -16.69 8.19
CA THR A 617 -13.73 -16.98 8.96
C THR A 617 -13.76 -16.08 10.17
N VAL A 618 -14.89 -15.43 10.41
CA VAL A 618 -15.10 -14.58 11.57
C VAL A 618 -15.31 -15.47 12.81
N PRO A 619 -14.46 -15.34 13.85
CA PRO A 619 -14.62 -16.10 15.08
C PRO A 619 -16.02 -15.90 15.69
N ASN A 620 -16.58 -16.93 16.33
CA ASN A 620 -17.88 -16.95 17.02
C ASN A 620 -19.14 -16.79 16.16
N LEU A 621 -19.05 -16.22 14.96
CA LEU A 621 -20.20 -15.98 14.08
C LEU A 621 -20.40 -17.03 12.98
N ASN A 622 -19.35 -17.81 12.67
CA ASN A 622 -19.34 -18.79 11.58
C ASN A 622 -19.79 -18.20 10.23
N ILE A 623 -19.41 -16.95 9.98
CA ILE A 623 -19.58 -16.25 8.70
C ILE A 623 -18.21 -16.05 8.07
N HIS A 624 -18.13 -16.13 6.75
CA HIS A 624 -16.92 -15.82 6.00
C HIS A 624 -16.87 -14.33 5.67
N ALA A 625 -15.67 -13.76 5.62
CA ALA A 625 -15.48 -12.44 5.03
C ALA A 625 -15.82 -12.48 3.52
N ASN A 626 -16.25 -11.35 2.96
CA ASN A 626 -16.62 -11.25 1.56
C ASN A 626 -15.49 -10.58 0.77
N GLY A 627 -14.54 -11.38 0.27
CA GLY A 627 -13.38 -10.86 -0.47
C GLY A 627 -13.76 -10.15 -1.77
N ASP A 628 -14.91 -10.45 -2.38
CA ASP A 628 -15.40 -9.70 -3.55
C ASP A 628 -15.86 -8.28 -3.16
N LYS A 629 -16.45 -8.14 -1.97
CA LYS A 629 -16.86 -6.84 -1.45
C LYS A 629 -15.65 -5.99 -1.05
N THR A 630 -14.69 -6.60 -0.36
CA THR A 630 -13.55 -5.89 0.26
C THR A 630 -12.34 -5.72 -0.64
N GLN A 631 -12.40 -6.23 -1.88
CA GLN A 631 -11.24 -6.37 -2.77
C GLN A 631 -10.42 -5.10 -2.98
N ASP A 632 -11.04 -3.92 -3.10
CA ASP A 632 -10.30 -2.67 -3.33
C ASP A 632 -9.45 -2.31 -2.10
N GLU A 633 -10.07 -2.32 -0.92
CA GLU A 633 -9.43 -2.03 0.36
C GLU A 633 -8.34 -3.06 0.70
N ASP A 634 -8.58 -4.33 0.38
CA ASP A 634 -7.62 -5.40 0.60
C ASP A 634 -6.40 -5.25 -0.32
N ILE A 635 -6.61 -4.86 -1.59
CA ILE A 635 -5.52 -4.55 -2.54
C ILE A 635 -4.71 -3.36 -2.02
N THR A 636 -5.37 -2.27 -1.61
CA THR A 636 -4.69 -1.05 -1.18
C THR A 636 -3.96 -1.23 0.14
N ASP A 637 -4.48 -2.00 1.10
CA ASP A 637 -3.75 -2.38 2.32
C ASP A 637 -2.49 -3.19 2.03
N ASN A 638 -2.58 -4.15 1.11
CA ASN A 638 -1.43 -4.97 0.70
C ASN A 638 -0.33 -4.13 0.04
N ILE A 639 -0.71 -3.15 -0.78
CA ILE A 639 0.22 -2.25 -1.44
C ILE A 639 0.77 -1.22 -0.45
N GLY A 640 -0.09 -0.59 0.35
CA GLY A 640 0.20 0.47 1.31
C GLY A 640 1.30 0.06 2.29
N LEU A 641 1.12 -1.11 2.92
CA LEU A 641 2.10 -1.68 3.85
C LEU A 641 3.49 -1.84 3.20
N ARG A 642 3.53 -2.35 1.97
CA ARG A 642 4.78 -2.62 1.23
C ARG A 642 5.50 -1.33 0.87
N VAL A 643 4.81 -0.38 0.25
CA VAL A 643 5.43 0.87 -0.21
C VAL A 643 5.85 1.74 0.96
N ALA A 644 5.09 1.75 2.07
CA ALA A 644 5.47 2.43 3.31
C ALA A 644 6.74 1.84 3.91
N PHE A 645 6.85 0.51 3.96
CA PHE A 645 8.04 -0.17 4.47
C PHE A 645 9.28 0.06 3.59
N TYR A 646 9.15 -0.02 2.26
CA TYR A 646 10.27 0.25 1.36
C TYR A 646 10.69 1.73 1.38
N ALA A 647 9.74 2.66 1.51
CA ALA A 647 10.04 4.07 1.73
C ALA A 647 10.81 4.28 3.03
N TYR A 648 10.39 3.62 4.12
CA TYR A 648 11.12 3.64 5.39
C TYR A 648 12.55 3.09 5.25
N GLN A 649 12.73 1.96 4.58
CA GLN A 649 14.06 1.38 4.35
C GLN A 649 14.97 2.32 3.56
N LYS A 650 14.48 2.93 2.47
CA LYS A 650 15.23 3.90 1.67
C LYS A 650 15.57 5.14 2.48
N PHE A 651 14.61 5.65 3.27
CA PHE A 651 14.85 6.77 4.18
C PHE A 651 15.97 6.45 5.17
N MET A 652 15.97 5.26 5.78
CA MET A 652 17.01 4.84 6.73
C MET A 652 18.37 4.58 6.08
N GLN A 653 18.39 4.14 4.81
CA GLN A 653 19.65 4.04 4.05
C GLN A 653 20.28 5.42 3.82
N ALA A 654 19.46 6.43 3.52
CA ALA A 654 19.90 7.81 3.37
C ALA A 654 20.21 8.48 4.73
N ASN A 655 19.52 8.06 5.80
CA ASN A 655 19.64 8.64 7.14
C ASN A 655 19.89 7.58 8.24
N PRO A 656 21.06 6.92 8.29
CA PRO A 656 21.29 5.76 9.17
C PRO A 656 21.12 6.01 10.66
N ASN A 657 21.22 7.27 11.10
CA ASN A 657 21.12 7.68 12.50
C ASN A 657 19.81 8.40 12.85
N ALA A 658 18.83 8.47 11.92
CA ALA A 658 17.59 9.21 12.15
C ALA A 658 16.69 8.56 13.20
N ASP A 659 16.76 7.24 13.37
CA ASP A 659 15.94 6.51 14.33
C ASP A 659 16.63 6.28 15.67
N LYS A 660 15.80 6.40 16.72
CA LYS A 660 16.10 6.06 18.10
C LYS A 660 15.13 5.00 18.59
N ARG A 661 15.58 4.09 19.47
CA ARG A 661 14.75 2.98 19.96
C ARG A 661 13.90 3.43 21.14
N LEU A 662 12.70 2.87 21.29
CA LEU A 662 11.92 3.06 22.51
C LEU A 662 12.59 2.31 23.67
N LYS A 663 12.80 2.98 24.81
CA LYS A 663 13.53 2.47 25.98
C LYS A 663 13.03 1.09 26.44
N ASP A 664 11.74 0.99 26.70
CA ASP A 664 11.11 -0.19 27.29
C ASP A 664 10.67 -1.24 26.25
N LEU A 665 10.83 -0.94 24.96
CA LEU A 665 10.59 -1.85 23.84
C LEU A 665 11.87 -2.12 23.02
N SER A 666 13.04 -1.87 23.62
CA SER A 666 14.35 -2.02 22.99
C SER A 666 14.73 -3.47 22.63
N LYS A 667 13.90 -4.46 22.99
CA LYS A 667 14.02 -5.84 22.48
C LYS A 667 13.56 -5.98 21.04
N TYR A 668 12.62 -5.15 20.58
CA TYR A 668 12.14 -5.15 19.20
C TYR A 668 13.03 -4.24 18.33
N SER A 669 13.42 -4.73 17.17
CA SER A 669 14.16 -3.95 16.18
C SER A 669 13.28 -2.83 15.59
N PRO A 670 13.86 -1.75 15.02
CA PRO A 670 13.09 -0.74 14.30
C PRO A 670 12.15 -1.32 13.22
N LYS A 671 12.59 -2.36 12.50
CA LYS A 671 11.75 -3.07 11.51
C LYS A 671 10.56 -3.78 12.16
N GLN A 672 10.77 -4.46 13.29
CA GLN A 672 9.66 -5.08 14.03
C GLN A 672 8.71 -4.01 14.59
N MET A 673 9.24 -2.90 15.10
CA MET A 673 8.44 -1.80 15.61
C MET A 673 7.60 -1.08 14.55
N PHE A 674 8.07 -1.04 13.29
CA PHE A 674 7.26 -0.60 12.16
C PHE A 674 5.99 -1.45 12.05
N PHE A 675 6.13 -2.78 12.00
CA PHE A 675 4.99 -3.68 11.87
C PHE A 675 4.09 -3.67 13.11
N ILE A 676 4.68 -3.58 14.30
CA ILE A 676 3.93 -3.48 15.56
C ILE A 676 3.07 -2.21 15.58
N ASN A 677 3.61 -1.05 15.15
CA ASN A 677 2.82 0.17 15.09
C ASN A 677 1.73 0.09 14.01
N TYR A 678 2.04 -0.49 12.86
CA TYR A 678 1.07 -0.77 11.78
C TYR A 678 -0.12 -1.61 12.24
N ALA A 679 0.12 -2.64 13.05
CA ALA A 679 -0.95 -3.43 13.64
C ALA A 679 -1.65 -2.67 14.78
N TYR A 680 -0.89 -1.92 15.60
CA TYR A 680 -1.44 -1.16 16.70
C TYR A 680 -2.48 -0.14 16.25
N THR A 681 -2.24 0.59 15.15
CA THR A 681 -3.21 1.57 14.62
C THR A 681 -4.55 0.96 14.21
N ARG A 682 -4.62 -0.37 14.08
CA ARG A 682 -5.80 -1.17 13.72
C ARG A 682 -6.36 -2.00 14.89
N CYS A 683 -5.88 -1.82 16.12
CA CYS A 683 -6.46 -2.55 17.24
C CYS A 683 -7.94 -2.19 17.45
N ALA A 684 -8.77 -3.22 17.55
CA ALA A 684 -10.21 -3.13 17.65
C ALA A 684 -10.79 -4.27 18.48
N LYS A 685 -11.85 -3.95 19.21
CA LYS A 685 -12.70 -4.87 19.96
C LYS A 685 -14.13 -4.57 19.55
N MET A 686 -14.82 -5.57 19.02
CA MET A 686 -16.18 -5.42 18.52
C MET A 686 -17.09 -6.51 19.08
N THR A 687 -18.37 -6.19 19.25
CA THR A 687 -19.43 -7.14 19.59
C THR A 687 -19.80 -8.00 18.39
N ASP A 688 -20.36 -9.19 18.64
CA ASP A 688 -20.83 -10.10 17.61
C ASP A 688 -21.86 -9.45 16.67
N SER A 689 -22.73 -8.57 17.19
CA SER A 689 -23.71 -7.81 16.40
C SER A 689 -23.03 -6.82 15.46
N SER A 690 -22.11 -6.01 15.97
CA SER A 690 -21.38 -5.03 15.17
C SER A 690 -20.44 -5.67 14.17
N THR A 691 -19.78 -6.78 14.53
CA THR A 691 -18.95 -7.55 13.60
C THR A 691 -19.80 -8.12 12.46
N ARG A 692 -21.00 -8.67 12.75
CA ARG A 692 -21.92 -9.10 11.70
C ARG A 692 -22.34 -7.95 10.80
N ASN A 693 -22.69 -6.80 11.39
CA ASN A 693 -23.08 -5.61 10.64
C ASN A 693 -21.95 -5.15 9.73
N GLN A 694 -20.71 -5.05 10.23
CA GLN A 694 -19.56 -4.63 9.44
C GLN A 694 -19.28 -5.57 8.26
N VAL A 695 -19.34 -6.89 8.47
CA VAL A 695 -19.15 -7.87 7.38
C VAL A 695 -20.20 -7.73 6.27
N LEU A 696 -21.43 -7.33 6.62
CA LEU A 696 -22.51 -7.15 5.66
C LEU A 696 -22.48 -5.78 4.98
N SER A 697 -22.13 -4.70 5.70
CA SER A 697 -22.32 -3.32 5.25
C SER A 697 -21.03 -2.54 4.94
N ASP A 698 -19.89 -2.89 5.51
CA ASP A 698 -18.62 -2.18 5.24
C ASP A 698 -17.93 -2.73 4.00
N ASP A 699 -17.25 -1.86 3.25
CA ASP A 699 -16.38 -2.23 2.13
C ASP A 699 -14.95 -2.55 2.60
N HIS A 700 -14.62 -2.25 3.85
CA HIS A 700 -13.35 -2.67 4.46
C HIS A 700 -13.47 -4.05 5.11
N SER A 701 -12.39 -4.82 5.02
CA SER A 701 -12.21 -6.01 5.84
C SER A 701 -12.17 -5.69 7.33
N LEU A 702 -12.51 -6.66 8.18
CA LEU A 702 -12.33 -6.53 9.63
C LEU A 702 -10.85 -6.28 9.97
N GLU A 703 -10.58 -5.50 11.02
CA GLU A 703 -9.22 -5.10 11.40
C GLU A 703 -8.21 -6.26 11.56
N PRO A 704 -8.57 -7.43 12.14
CA PRO A 704 -7.67 -8.58 12.17
C PRO A 704 -7.22 -9.03 10.78
N PHE A 705 -8.12 -8.97 9.79
CA PHE A 705 -7.83 -9.36 8.41
C PHE A 705 -7.08 -8.26 7.66
N ARG A 706 -7.32 -6.99 7.98
CA ARG A 706 -6.51 -5.86 7.47
C ARG A 706 -5.07 -5.86 7.98
N VAL A 707 -4.78 -6.54 9.09
CA VAL A 707 -3.40 -6.74 9.59
C VAL A 707 -2.79 -8.04 9.10
N ASN A 708 -3.47 -9.17 9.32
CA ASN A 708 -2.93 -10.50 9.00
C ASN A 708 -2.92 -10.76 7.48
N GLY A 709 -3.90 -10.25 6.72
CA GLY A 709 -3.94 -10.36 5.27
C GLY A 709 -2.69 -9.80 4.58
N PRO A 710 -2.36 -8.51 4.76
CA PRO A 710 -1.18 -7.90 4.17
C PRO A 710 0.15 -8.45 4.69
N THR A 711 0.28 -8.64 6.01
CA THR A 711 1.53 -9.18 6.60
C THR A 711 1.81 -10.60 6.13
N SER A 712 0.77 -11.43 5.97
CA SER A 712 0.93 -12.79 5.44
C SER A 712 1.40 -12.87 4.01
N ASN A 713 1.15 -11.81 3.24
CA ASN A 713 1.61 -11.65 1.88
C ASN A 713 2.99 -11.00 1.79
N PHE A 714 3.63 -10.58 2.89
CA PHE A 714 4.83 -9.74 2.83
C PHE A 714 6.09 -10.43 3.38
N VAL A 715 7.04 -10.75 2.50
CA VAL A 715 8.29 -11.46 2.88
C VAL A 715 9.15 -10.69 3.89
N GLU A 716 9.11 -9.35 3.87
CA GLU A 716 9.86 -8.54 4.83
C GLU A 716 9.31 -8.64 6.25
N PHE A 717 8.01 -8.95 6.41
CA PHE A 717 7.42 -9.28 7.70
C PHE A 717 8.00 -10.60 8.23
N ASP A 718 8.02 -11.65 7.40
CA ASP A 718 8.61 -12.94 7.76
C ASP A 718 10.08 -12.78 8.19
N ARG A 719 10.85 -11.97 7.45
CA ARG A 719 12.25 -11.67 7.77
C ARG A 719 12.41 -10.88 9.08
N ALA A 720 11.49 -9.96 9.39
CA ALA A 720 11.56 -9.14 10.59
C ALA A 720 11.28 -9.96 11.87
N PHE A 721 10.41 -10.97 11.79
CA PHE A 721 10.04 -11.82 12.93
C PHE A 721 10.65 -13.23 12.89
N ASN A 722 11.41 -13.56 11.84
CA ASN A 722 11.97 -14.89 11.57
C ASN A 722 10.92 -16.00 11.46
N CYS A 723 9.81 -15.70 10.78
CA CYS A 723 8.74 -16.67 10.55
C CYS A 723 9.18 -17.76 9.56
N LYS A 724 8.75 -18.99 9.81
CA LYS A 724 8.95 -20.10 8.86
C LYS A 724 7.87 -20.04 7.79
N LEU A 725 8.23 -20.32 6.55
CA LEU A 725 7.28 -20.36 5.44
C LEU A 725 6.20 -21.42 5.73
N GLY A 726 4.93 -21.04 5.62
CA GLY A 726 3.77 -21.89 5.93
C GLY A 726 3.38 -21.92 7.41
N GLN A 727 4.10 -21.24 8.30
CA GLN A 727 3.74 -21.12 9.71
C GLN A 727 2.68 -20.03 9.90
N GLY A 728 1.46 -20.40 10.31
CA GLY A 728 0.39 -19.48 10.69
C GLY A 728 0.17 -18.32 9.71
N ASN A 729 0.50 -17.11 10.15
CA ASN A 729 0.42 -15.87 9.38
C ASN A 729 1.48 -15.77 8.26
N SER A 730 2.43 -16.70 8.12
CA SER A 730 3.38 -16.74 7.00
C SER A 730 2.93 -17.72 5.92
N ARG A 731 2.32 -17.23 4.84
CA ARG A 731 1.77 -18.09 3.77
C ARG A 731 2.82 -18.54 2.75
N VAL A 732 2.67 -19.76 2.23
CA VAL A 732 3.46 -20.29 1.09
C VAL A 732 3.11 -19.55 -0.20
N ASN A 733 1.81 -19.44 -0.50
CA ASN A 733 1.31 -18.76 -1.69
C ASN A 733 0.93 -17.32 -1.34
N LYS A 734 1.92 -16.42 -1.37
CA LYS A 734 1.73 -14.99 -1.09
C LYS A 734 1.08 -14.29 -2.28
N CYS A 735 0.01 -13.56 -2.06
CA CYS A 735 -0.62 -12.75 -3.09
C CYS A 735 0.15 -11.43 -3.26
N THR A 736 0.41 -11.02 -4.50
CA THR A 736 1.12 -9.76 -4.79
C THR A 736 0.39 -8.96 -5.86
N ALA A 737 -0.12 -7.78 -5.53
CA ALA A 737 -0.69 -6.84 -6.50
C ALA A 737 0.42 -6.02 -7.21
N LEU A 738 1.51 -5.69 -6.52
CA LEU A 738 2.76 -5.11 -7.06
C LEU A 738 3.95 -5.93 -6.52
N ALA A 739 4.85 -6.37 -7.40
CA ALA A 739 6.00 -7.20 -7.05
C ALA A 739 7.31 -6.60 -7.56
N ILE A 740 8.33 -6.62 -6.72
CA ILE A 740 9.74 -6.39 -7.06
C ILE A 740 10.39 -7.77 -6.96
N ASP A 741 10.91 -8.30 -8.07
CA ASP A 741 11.64 -9.58 -8.06
C ASP A 741 13.08 -9.37 -8.57
N GLU A 742 14.07 -9.64 -7.71
CA GLU A 742 15.47 -9.82 -8.09
C GLU A 742 15.85 -11.30 -7.95
N GLN A 743 16.52 -11.88 -8.97
CA GLN A 743 16.88 -13.30 -8.98
C GLN A 743 18.33 -13.53 -8.56
N ILE A 744 18.56 -13.78 -7.27
CA ILE A 744 19.88 -14.06 -6.70
C ILE A 744 19.82 -15.38 -5.91
N GLY A 745 20.74 -16.32 -6.19
CA GLY A 745 20.91 -17.54 -5.39
C GLY A 745 20.24 -18.78 -5.97
N TYR A 746 18.93 -18.96 -5.73
CA TYR A 746 18.15 -20.12 -6.21
C TYR A 746 16.68 -19.72 -6.44
N PRO A 747 15.91 -20.45 -7.29
CA PRO A 747 14.46 -20.24 -7.40
C PRO A 747 13.75 -20.42 -6.06
N ASP A 748 12.80 -19.56 -5.73
CA ASP A 748 12.10 -19.57 -4.41
C ASP A 748 11.48 -20.94 -4.07
N TYR A 749 11.01 -21.69 -5.08
CA TYR A 749 10.43 -23.01 -4.87
C TYR A 749 11.42 -24.05 -4.31
N LEU A 750 12.74 -23.85 -4.46
CA LEU A 750 13.75 -24.74 -3.88
C LEU A 750 13.99 -24.53 -2.38
N ALA A 751 13.54 -23.41 -1.81
CA ALA A 751 13.54 -23.20 -0.35
C ALA A 751 12.25 -23.66 0.34
N SER A 752 11.27 -24.13 -0.42
CA SER A 752 10.01 -24.65 0.11
C SER A 752 10.18 -26.11 0.53
N ASP A 753 9.67 -26.47 1.71
CA ASP A 753 9.54 -27.88 2.13
C ASP A 753 8.49 -28.64 1.27
N ASN A 754 7.70 -27.91 0.47
CA ASN A 754 6.74 -28.49 -0.46
C ASN A 754 7.43 -28.92 -1.78
N VAL A 755 7.71 -30.21 -1.90
CA VAL A 755 8.35 -30.81 -3.07
C VAL A 755 7.43 -30.99 -4.28
N THR A 756 6.13 -30.66 -4.20
CA THR A 756 5.15 -30.92 -5.27
C THR A 756 5.58 -30.35 -6.63
N GLN A 757 6.21 -29.17 -6.65
CA GLN A 757 6.68 -28.55 -7.88
C GLN A 757 7.91 -29.28 -8.46
N LEU A 758 8.82 -29.75 -7.61
CA LEU A 758 9.93 -30.64 -7.96
C LEU A 758 9.42 -32.00 -8.46
N GLU A 759 8.47 -32.61 -7.76
CA GLU A 759 7.87 -33.89 -8.15
C GLU A 759 7.16 -33.79 -9.50
N THR A 760 6.43 -32.69 -9.74
CA THR A 760 5.79 -32.41 -11.04
C THR A 760 6.83 -32.22 -12.14
N GLN A 761 7.90 -31.46 -11.86
CA GLN A 761 8.97 -31.20 -12.83
C GLN A 761 9.74 -32.49 -13.18
N TYR A 762 9.95 -33.37 -12.21
CA TYR A 762 10.70 -34.61 -12.39
C TYR A 762 9.82 -35.84 -12.63
N ALA A 763 8.50 -35.68 -12.78
CA ALA A 763 7.56 -36.79 -12.95
C ALA A 763 7.89 -37.69 -14.16
N ASP A 764 8.38 -37.11 -15.25
CA ASP A 764 8.75 -37.85 -16.47
C ASP A 764 10.14 -38.55 -16.37
N TYR A 765 10.94 -38.26 -15.33
CA TYR A 765 12.33 -38.71 -15.15
C TYR A 765 12.41 -40.08 -14.46
N VAL A 766 11.77 -41.08 -15.07
CA VAL A 766 11.82 -42.49 -14.60
C VAL A 766 12.99 -43.22 -15.28
N TRP A 767 13.90 -43.81 -14.50
CA TRP A 767 15.13 -44.42 -15.01
C TRP A 767 15.10 -45.95 -15.04
N ASP A 768 15.73 -46.52 -16.06
CA ASP A 768 16.06 -47.94 -16.17
C ASP A 768 17.45 -48.21 -15.54
N SER A 769 17.78 -49.48 -15.31
CA SER A 769 19.12 -49.95 -14.98
C SER A 769 20.18 -49.66 -16.05
N SER A 770 19.78 -49.50 -17.32
CA SER A 770 20.70 -49.24 -18.44
C SER A 770 21.07 -47.76 -18.56
N PHE A 771 22.36 -47.45 -18.35
CA PHE A 771 22.87 -46.08 -18.47
C PHE A 771 22.62 -45.46 -19.85
N ILE A 772 22.85 -46.21 -20.95
CA ILE A 772 22.65 -45.68 -22.29
C ILE A 772 21.17 -45.40 -22.59
N ASN A 773 20.26 -46.25 -22.11
CA ASN A 773 18.83 -46.02 -22.27
C ASN A 773 18.37 -44.78 -21.50
N ASN A 774 18.91 -44.56 -20.30
CA ASN A 774 18.64 -43.35 -19.52
C ASN A 774 19.13 -42.09 -20.23
N VAL A 775 20.31 -42.12 -20.85
CA VAL A 775 20.83 -41.00 -21.64
C VAL A 775 19.94 -40.72 -22.86
N LEU A 776 19.52 -41.75 -23.59
CA LEU A 776 18.61 -41.60 -24.73
C LEU A 776 17.23 -41.05 -24.31
N LYS A 777 16.70 -41.56 -23.18
CA LYS A 777 15.44 -41.08 -22.60
C LYS A 777 15.55 -39.63 -22.12
N LEU A 778 16.66 -39.25 -21.49
CA LEU A 778 16.93 -37.88 -21.09
C LEU A 778 16.91 -36.93 -22.30
N PHE A 779 17.52 -37.32 -23.42
CA PHE A 779 17.45 -36.52 -24.65
C PHE A 779 16.01 -36.38 -25.17
N GLN A 780 15.21 -37.46 -25.15
CA GLN A 780 13.80 -37.39 -25.54
C GLN A 780 12.99 -36.45 -24.64
N ILE A 781 13.14 -36.55 -23.32
CA ILE A 781 12.47 -35.68 -22.34
C ILE A 781 12.88 -34.22 -22.58
N LYS A 782 14.18 -33.93 -22.69
CA LYS A 782 14.66 -32.56 -22.90
C LYS A 782 14.20 -31.96 -24.23
N THR A 783 14.12 -32.75 -25.28
CA THR A 783 13.56 -32.29 -26.57
C THR A 783 12.05 -32.04 -26.46
N LYS A 784 11.30 -32.91 -25.78
CA LYS A 784 9.87 -32.73 -25.52
C LYS A 784 9.60 -31.46 -24.71
N GLU A 785 10.35 -31.23 -23.62
CA GLU A 785 10.26 -30.01 -22.79
C GLU A 785 10.47 -28.75 -23.65
N LYS A 786 11.51 -28.73 -24.51
CA LYS A 786 11.76 -27.60 -25.42
C LYS A 786 10.63 -27.38 -26.43
N PHE A 787 10.07 -28.45 -26.99
CA PHE A 787 8.94 -28.33 -27.92
C PHE A 787 7.64 -27.90 -27.24
N GLN A 788 7.45 -28.23 -25.96
CA GLN A 788 6.30 -27.75 -25.20
C GLN A 788 6.32 -26.23 -24.95
N LEU A 789 7.46 -25.56 -25.19
CA LEU A 789 7.55 -24.10 -25.15
C LEU A 789 7.01 -23.44 -26.44
N LEU A 790 6.77 -24.20 -27.52
CA LEU A 790 6.14 -23.66 -28.72
C LEU A 790 4.77 -23.07 -28.38
N ARG A 791 4.53 -21.84 -28.84
CA ARG A 791 3.30 -21.06 -28.60
C ARG A 791 3.08 -20.64 -27.15
N LYS A 792 4.06 -20.83 -26.26
CA LYS A 792 4.08 -20.23 -24.92
C LYS A 792 4.87 -18.92 -24.96
N HIS A 793 4.47 -17.94 -24.15
CA HIS A 793 5.24 -16.72 -23.97
C HIS A 793 6.60 -17.02 -23.30
N VAL A 794 7.62 -16.22 -23.63
CA VAL A 794 8.93 -16.34 -23.00
C VAL A 794 8.81 -15.93 -21.53
N ASP A 795 9.00 -16.89 -20.64
CA ASP A 795 9.14 -16.60 -19.22
C ASP A 795 10.53 -16.00 -18.96
N ARG A 796 10.58 -14.67 -18.84
CA ARG A 796 11.80 -13.90 -18.57
C ARG A 796 12.33 -14.08 -17.15
N LYS A 797 11.57 -14.74 -16.28
CA LYS A 797 11.95 -15.10 -14.91
C LYS A 797 12.28 -16.57 -14.74
N ALA A 798 12.09 -17.40 -15.76
CA ALA A 798 12.55 -18.77 -15.68
C ALA A 798 14.07 -18.78 -15.51
N TRP A 799 14.54 -19.48 -14.47
CA TRP A 799 15.94 -19.85 -14.39
C TRP A 799 16.28 -20.69 -15.63
N ASP A 800 17.36 -20.32 -16.31
CA ASP A 800 17.81 -21.06 -17.49
C ASP A 800 18.28 -22.48 -17.13
N TYR A 801 18.61 -23.28 -18.14
CA TYR A 801 18.92 -24.70 -18.07
C TYR A 801 20.02 -25.12 -17.06
N LEU A 802 20.73 -24.18 -16.44
CA LEU A 802 21.82 -24.45 -15.50
C LEU A 802 21.32 -24.41 -14.05
N PRO A 803 21.59 -25.46 -13.25
CA PRO A 803 21.11 -25.54 -11.88
C PRO A 803 21.81 -24.52 -10.96
N PRO A 804 21.20 -24.17 -9.81
CA PRO A 804 21.82 -23.29 -8.81
C PRO A 804 23.18 -23.76 -8.29
N THR A 805 23.51 -25.04 -8.43
CA THR A 805 24.82 -25.62 -8.07
C THR A 805 25.95 -25.25 -9.05
N THR A 806 25.63 -24.58 -10.15
CA THR A 806 26.61 -24.19 -11.18
C THR A 806 27.58 -23.15 -10.62
N VAL A 807 28.88 -23.37 -10.83
CA VAL A 807 29.93 -22.40 -10.49
C VAL A 807 30.21 -21.53 -11.71
N ASN A 808 29.23 -20.70 -12.08
CA ASN A 808 29.33 -19.75 -13.19
C ASN A 808 28.39 -18.56 -12.97
N ALA A 809 28.49 -17.52 -13.79
CA ALA A 809 27.51 -16.45 -13.94
C ALA A 809 27.25 -16.23 -15.44
N TRP A 810 26.10 -15.68 -15.81
CA TRP A 810 25.81 -15.33 -17.19
C TRP A 810 24.80 -14.20 -17.31
N TYR A 811 24.86 -13.50 -18.44
CA TYR A 811 23.85 -12.59 -18.94
C TYR A 811 23.07 -13.24 -20.10
N GLU A 812 21.74 -13.28 -20.00
CA GLU A 812 20.84 -13.81 -21.02
C GLU A 812 20.19 -12.67 -21.82
N LEU A 813 20.64 -12.52 -23.07
CA LEU A 813 20.28 -11.42 -23.97
C LEU A 813 18.77 -11.34 -24.23
N PHE A 814 18.12 -12.47 -24.47
CA PHE A 814 16.70 -12.50 -24.84
C PHE A 814 15.76 -12.24 -23.66
N LYS A 815 16.29 -12.26 -22.45
CA LYS A 815 15.56 -11.97 -21.21
C LYS A 815 15.98 -10.64 -20.58
N ASN A 816 17.07 -10.03 -21.07
CA ASN A 816 17.78 -8.94 -20.40
C ASN A 816 18.00 -9.24 -18.90
N GLN A 817 18.59 -10.41 -18.62
CA GLN A 817 18.64 -11.00 -17.29
C GLN A 817 20.08 -11.39 -16.91
N ILE A 818 20.49 -11.12 -15.68
CA ILE A 818 21.71 -11.69 -15.08
C ILE A 818 21.32 -12.80 -14.14
N THR A 819 22.01 -13.94 -14.22
CA THR A 819 21.84 -15.05 -13.27
C THR A 819 23.13 -15.27 -12.49
N ILE A 820 23.04 -15.19 -11.16
CA ILE A 820 24.12 -15.52 -10.21
C ILE A 820 23.70 -16.72 -9.34
N PRO A 821 24.03 -17.95 -9.74
CA PRO A 821 23.74 -19.18 -9.00
C PRO A 821 24.41 -19.25 -7.62
N ALA A 822 23.81 -19.97 -6.68
CA ALA A 822 24.42 -20.24 -5.38
C ALA A 822 25.82 -20.88 -5.46
N GLY A 823 26.09 -21.71 -6.47
CA GLY A 823 27.37 -22.41 -6.66
C GLY A 823 28.57 -21.49 -6.87
N ILE A 824 28.40 -20.30 -7.43
CA ILE A 824 29.50 -19.32 -7.55
C ILE A 824 29.69 -18.47 -6.28
N LEU A 825 28.72 -18.43 -5.36
CA LEU A 825 28.73 -17.61 -4.14
C LEU A 825 29.53 -18.25 -2.99
N GLN A 826 30.75 -18.68 -3.29
CA GLN A 826 31.69 -19.30 -2.36
C GLN A 826 33.13 -18.88 -2.67
N MET A 827 34.07 -19.16 -1.75
CA MET A 827 35.48 -18.87 -2.00
C MET A 827 35.97 -19.63 -3.25
N PRO A 828 36.77 -18.99 -4.13
CA PRO A 828 37.42 -17.69 -3.94
C PRO A 828 36.63 -16.45 -4.42
N PHE A 829 35.42 -16.63 -4.98
CA PHE A 829 34.63 -15.54 -5.54
C PHE A 829 33.93 -14.70 -4.46
N PHE A 830 33.38 -15.36 -3.44
CA PHE A 830 32.62 -14.69 -2.37
C PHE A 830 32.75 -15.41 -1.03
N ASP A 831 32.87 -14.65 0.05
CA ASP A 831 32.62 -15.13 1.41
C ASP A 831 31.98 -14.02 2.22
N LYS A 832 30.92 -14.32 2.97
CA LYS A 832 30.20 -13.33 3.78
C LYS A 832 31.10 -12.64 4.83
N ASN A 833 32.13 -13.34 5.30
CA ASN A 833 33.09 -12.89 6.31
C ASN A 833 34.38 -12.34 5.69
N ALA A 834 34.57 -12.43 4.37
CA ALA A 834 35.73 -11.85 3.71
C ALA A 834 35.69 -10.31 3.74
N PRO A 835 36.85 -9.65 3.82
CA PRO A 835 36.96 -8.22 3.53
C PRO A 835 36.32 -7.86 2.19
N LYS A 836 35.71 -6.68 2.10
CA LYS A 836 34.92 -6.25 0.94
C LYS A 836 35.78 -6.08 -0.30
N TYR A 837 37.03 -5.64 -0.19
CA TYR A 837 37.95 -5.65 -1.35
C TYR A 837 38.09 -7.03 -2.00
N LEU A 838 38.01 -8.13 -1.24
CA LEU A 838 38.03 -9.48 -1.82
C LEU A 838 36.72 -9.76 -2.54
N ASN A 839 35.56 -9.54 -1.90
CA ASN A 839 34.27 -9.81 -2.53
C ASN A 839 34.04 -8.94 -3.78
N TYR A 840 34.37 -7.65 -3.74
CA TYR A 840 34.28 -6.78 -4.91
C TYR A 840 35.28 -7.18 -6.01
N GLY A 841 36.50 -7.57 -5.65
CA GLY A 841 37.49 -8.05 -6.62
C GLY A 841 37.16 -9.43 -7.20
N GLY A 842 36.44 -10.27 -6.45
CA GLY A 842 35.99 -11.60 -6.85
C GLY A 842 34.62 -11.55 -7.54
N ILE A 843 33.55 -11.81 -6.79
CA ILE A 843 32.19 -11.85 -7.32
C ILE A 843 31.72 -10.49 -7.86
N GLY A 844 32.15 -9.37 -7.27
CA GLY A 844 31.74 -8.04 -7.74
C GLY A 844 32.17 -7.77 -9.19
N ARG A 845 33.35 -8.22 -9.58
CA ARG A 845 33.81 -8.17 -10.97
C ARG A 845 33.04 -9.14 -11.87
N ALA A 846 32.66 -10.32 -11.39
CA ALA A 846 31.83 -11.22 -12.18
C ALA A 846 30.45 -10.58 -12.45
N ILE A 847 29.82 -9.99 -11.43
CA ILE A 847 28.56 -9.24 -11.58
C ILE A 847 28.74 -8.08 -12.57
N GLY A 848 29.77 -7.26 -12.41
CA GLY A 848 30.04 -6.15 -13.33
C GLY A 848 30.31 -6.61 -14.77
N HIS A 849 30.91 -7.79 -14.93
CA HIS A 849 31.15 -8.41 -16.24
C HIS A 849 29.83 -8.80 -16.90
N GLU A 850 28.94 -9.49 -16.20
CA GLU A 850 27.62 -9.84 -16.73
C GLU A 850 26.76 -8.61 -17.07
N ILE A 851 26.81 -7.55 -16.25
CA ILE A 851 26.13 -6.27 -16.57
C ILE A 851 26.66 -5.68 -17.88
N THR A 852 27.98 -5.79 -18.12
CA THR A 852 28.60 -5.19 -19.31
C THR A 852 28.16 -5.91 -20.59
N HIS A 853 27.79 -7.19 -20.54
CA HIS A 853 27.23 -7.91 -21.69
C HIS A 853 25.94 -7.30 -22.23
N GLY A 854 25.17 -6.57 -21.42
CA GLY A 854 24.02 -5.80 -21.93
C GLY A 854 24.40 -4.65 -22.87
N PHE A 855 25.67 -4.28 -22.93
CA PHE A 855 26.17 -3.14 -23.70
C PHE A 855 27.36 -3.48 -24.60
N ASP A 856 27.76 -4.75 -24.70
CA ASP A 856 28.88 -5.15 -25.55
C ASP A 856 28.54 -5.14 -27.06
N ASP A 857 29.36 -5.77 -27.89
CA ASP A 857 29.14 -5.80 -29.34
C ASP A 857 27.85 -6.50 -29.77
N ILE A 858 27.35 -7.44 -28.96
CA ILE A 858 26.07 -8.15 -29.15
C ILE A 858 24.96 -7.48 -28.34
N GLY A 859 25.18 -7.22 -27.05
CA GLY A 859 24.18 -6.68 -26.12
C GLY A 859 23.56 -5.37 -26.55
N ARG A 860 24.35 -4.46 -27.14
CA ARG A 860 23.84 -3.18 -27.69
C ARG A 860 22.74 -3.34 -28.75
N GLN A 861 22.61 -4.53 -29.34
CA GLN A 861 21.60 -4.84 -30.36
C GLN A 861 20.27 -5.25 -29.74
N PHE A 862 20.21 -5.40 -28.41
CA PHE A 862 19.04 -5.80 -27.65
C PHE A 862 18.56 -4.62 -26.79
N ASP A 863 17.26 -4.36 -26.82
CA ASP A 863 16.64 -3.35 -25.97
C ASP A 863 16.45 -3.85 -24.54
N LYS A 864 15.87 -3.00 -23.67
CA LYS A 864 15.56 -3.34 -22.27
C LYS A 864 14.66 -4.57 -22.10
N ASP A 865 14.00 -5.02 -23.17
CA ASP A 865 13.07 -6.15 -23.17
C ASP A 865 13.70 -7.42 -23.77
N GLY A 866 14.98 -7.39 -24.17
CA GLY A 866 15.64 -8.50 -24.84
C GLY A 866 15.18 -8.70 -26.28
N ASN A 867 14.54 -7.69 -26.89
CA ASN A 867 14.23 -7.71 -28.31
C ASN A 867 15.44 -7.20 -29.08
N ARG A 868 15.77 -7.86 -30.20
CA ARG A 868 16.90 -7.44 -31.05
C ARG A 868 16.55 -6.21 -31.90
N ILE A 869 16.54 -5.03 -31.26
CA ILE A 869 16.22 -3.73 -31.86
C ILE A 869 17.43 -2.80 -31.72
N PRO A 870 17.94 -2.20 -32.82
CA PRO A 870 19.01 -1.20 -32.73
C PRO A 870 18.47 0.09 -32.12
N TRP A 871 18.82 0.36 -30.86
CA TRP A 871 18.33 1.51 -30.09
C TRP A 871 19.37 2.61 -29.85
N TRP A 872 20.63 2.39 -30.25
CA TRP A 872 21.68 3.42 -30.26
C TRP A 872 21.64 4.25 -31.53
N THR A 873 21.99 5.54 -31.42
CA THR A 873 22.19 6.40 -32.58
C THR A 873 23.41 5.95 -33.39
N ASP A 874 23.40 6.22 -34.70
CA ASP A 874 24.54 5.89 -35.58
C ASP A 874 25.86 6.51 -35.08
N GLU A 875 25.82 7.74 -34.56
CA GLU A 875 26.97 8.41 -33.95
C GLU A 875 27.53 7.63 -32.74
N THR A 876 26.64 7.12 -31.89
CA THR A 876 27.03 6.32 -30.71
C THR A 876 27.64 5.00 -31.16
N ILE A 877 27.06 4.35 -32.18
CA ILE A 877 27.56 3.11 -32.75
C ILE A 877 28.95 3.31 -33.35
N GLU A 878 29.18 4.40 -34.08
CA GLU A 878 30.49 4.72 -34.67
C GLU A 878 31.56 4.91 -33.60
N LYS A 879 31.28 5.72 -32.56
CA LYS A 879 32.20 5.92 -31.41
C LYS A 879 32.46 4.64 -30.63
N PHE A 880 31.44 3.79 -30.49
CA PHE A 880 31.61 2.48 -29.85
C PHE A 880 32.51 1.56 -30.70
N ILE A 881 32.31 1.53 -32.02
CA ILE A 881 33.13 0.75 -32.95
C ILE A 881 34.60 1.21 -32.88
N GLU A 882 34.84 2.52 -32.86
CA GLU A 882 36.19 3.07 -32.69
C GLU A 882 36.84 2.58 -31.38
N ARG A 883 36.13 2.72 -30.25
CA ARG A 883 36.65 2.34 -28.93
C ARG A 883 36.86 0.84 -28.78
N LYS A 884 35.94 0.01 -29.27
CA LYS A 884 36.07 -1.45 -29.21
C LYS A 884 37.21 -1.95 -30.10
N THR A 885 37.49 -1.27 -31.22
CA THR A 885 38.59 -1.65 -32.12
C THR A 885 39.94 -1.61 -31.39
N CYS A 886 40.14 -0.62 -30.50
CA CYS A 886 41.32 -0.59 -29.62
C CYS A 886 41.48 -1.88 -28.79
N ILE A 887 40.37 -2.39 -28.22
CA ILE A 887 40.37 -3.64 -27.44
C ILE A 887 40.68 -4.84 -28.36
N VAL A 888 40.02 -4.93 -29.52
CA VAL A 888 40.26 -5.98 -30.51
C VAL A 888 41.74 -6.05 -30.92
N ASP A 889 42.34 -4.89 -31.23
CA ASP A 889 43.74 -4.79 -31.64
C ASP A 889 44.69 -5.15 -30.50
N GLN A 890 44.39 -4.73 -29.28
CA GLN A 890 45.18 -5.07 -28.11
C GLN A 890 45.23 -6.59 -27.88
N TYR A 891 44.06 -7.24 -27.86
CA TYR A 891 43.99 -8.67 -27.57
C TYR A 891 44.53 -9.51 -28.73
N SER A 892 44.37 -9.07 -29.98
CA SER A 892 44.96 -9.74 -31.14
C SER A 892 46.50 -9.74 -31.16
N ASN A 893 47.12 -8.84 -30.40
CA ASN A 893 48.58 -8.78 -30.24
C ASN A 893 49.11 -9.65 -29.10
N PHE A 894 48.26 -10.36 -28.35
CA PHE A 894 48.72 -11.27 -27.30
C PHE A 894 49.16 -12.61 -27.88
N THR A 895 50.44 -12.95 -27.72
CA THR A 895 50.99 -14.26 -28.12
C THR A 895 50.94 -15.25 -26.98
N VAL A 896 50.42 -16.46 -27.25
CA VAL A 896 50.35 -17.55 -26.28
C VAL A 896 51.76 -18.13 -26.06
N PRO A 897 52.25 -18.18 -24.81
CA PRO A 897 53.54 -18.78 -24.49
C PRO A 897 53.65 -20.22 -25.02
N ASN A 898 54.84 -20.60 -25.50
CA ASN A 898 55.18 -21.94 -26.01
C ASN A 898 54.45 -22.43 -27.28
N LEU A 899 53.40 -21.74 -27.73
CA LEU A 899 52.63 -22.10 -28.93
C LEU A 899 52.89 -21.21 -30.13
N ASN A 900 53.39 -19.99 -29.90
CA ASN A 900 53.59 -18.96 -30.92
C ASN A 900 52.35 -18.68 -31.78
N ILE A 901 51.17 -18.77 -31.17
CA ILE A 901 49.87 -18.45 -31.77
C ILE A 901 49.36 -17.18 -31.08
N ASN A 902 48.85 -16.23 -31.85
CA ASN A 902 48.22 -15.03 -31.31
C ASN A 902 46.76 -15.30 -30.92
N ALA A 903 46.30 -14.64 -29.86
CA ALA A 903 44.88 -14.59 -29.52
C ALA A 903 44.10 -13.88 -30.63
N ASN A 904 42.80 -14.16 -30.73
CA ASN A 904 41.93 -13.58 -31.75
C ASN A 904 40.98 -12.57 -31.09
N GLY A 905 41.42 -11.31 -31.02
CA GLY A 905 40.64 -10.24 -30.38
C GLY A 905 39.29 -10.00 -31.05
N ASN A 906 39.13 -10.31 -32.34
CA ASN A 906 37.82 -10.19 -33.01
C ASN A 906 36.85 -11.27 -32.54
N LYS A 907 37.35 -12.45 -32.19
CA LYS A 907 36.53 -13.54 -31.63
C LYS A 907 36.18 -13.30 -30.17
N THR A 908 37.11 -12.75 -29.40
CA THR A 908 36.99 -12.60 -27.94
C THR A 908 36.40 -11.24 -27.51
N GLN A 909 36.04 -10.38 -28.46
CA GLN A 909 35.72 -8.97 -28.20
C GLN A 909 34.61 -8.75 -27.14
N GLY A 910 33.52 -9.53 -27.17
CA GLY A 910 32.43 -9.37 -26.18
C GLY A 910 32.90 -9.62 -24.75
N GLU A 911 33.58 -10.76 -24.54
CA GLU A 911 34.20 -11.13 -23.27
C GLU A 911 35.27 -10.15 -22.81
N ASP A 912 36.10 -9.67 -23.73
CA ASP A 912 37.20 -8.76 -23.42
C ASP A 912 36.66 -7.35 -23.06
N ILE A 913 35.59 -6.88 -23.73
CA ILE A 913 34.87 -5.65 -23.36
C ILE A 913 34.24 -5.83 -21.97
N ALA A 914 33.58 -6.95 -21.74
CA ALA A 914 32.93 -7.26 -20.46
C ALA A 914 33.93 -7.37 -19.30
N ASP A 915 35.11 -7.96 -19.52
CA ASP A 915 36.19 -7.99 -18.52
C ASP A 915 36.72 -6.60 -18.18
N ASN A 916 36.90 -5.72 -19.18
CA ASN A 916 37.36 -4.34 -18.97
C ASN A 916 36.30 -3.49 -18.25
N GLY A 917 35.04 -3.58 -18.67
CA GLY A 917 33.92 -2.87 -18.05
C GLY A 917 33.63 -3.38 -16.64
N GLY A 918 33.57 -4.70 -16.45
CA GLY A 918 33.28 -5.33 -15.18
C GLY A 918 34.32 -5.04 -14.09
N LEU A 919 35.61 -5.01 -14.45
CA LEU A 919 36.68 -4.62 -13.51
C LEU A 919 36.48 -3.16 -13.03
N ARG A 920 36.16 -2.24 -13.93
CA ARG A 920 35.95 -0.82 -13.62
C ARG A 920 34.70 -0.61 -12.76
N ALA A 921 33.59 -1.22 -13.16
CA ALA A 921 32.32 -1.15 -12.44
C ALA A 921 32.49 -1.66 -11.00
N ALA A 922 33.11 -2.83 -10.82
CA ALA A 922 33.36 -3.40 -9.51
C ALA A 922 34.31 -2.55 -8.65
N PHE A 923 35.35 -1.96 -9.27
CA PHE A 923 36.27 -1.09 -8.55
C PHE A 923 35.61 0.21 -8.09
N TYR A 924 34.85 0.88 -8.96
CA TYR A 924 34.14 2.10 -8.57
C TYR A 924 33.03 1.84 -7.56
N ALA A 925 32.35 0.69 -7.65
CA ALA A 925 31.41 0.25 -6.62
C ALA A 925 32.12 0.05 -5.27
N TYR A 926 33.30 -0.58 -5.27
CA TYR A 926 34.12 -0.73 -4.06
C TYR A 926 34.58 0.62 -3.48
N GLN A 927 35.03 1.55 -4.34
CA GLN A 927 35.43 2.90 -3.90
C GLN A 927 34.27 3.64 -3.23
N LYS A 928 33.09 3.64 -3.87
CA LYS A 928 31.87 4.23 -3.27
C LYS A 928 31.51 3.57 -1.95
N PHE A 929 31.59 2.23 -1.88
CA PHE A 929 31.33 1.49 -0.66
C PHE A 929 32.26 1.90 0.49
N ILE A 930 33.57 2.03 0.23
CA ILE A 930 34.55 2.43 1.26
C ILE A 930 34.47 3.91 1.63
N GLN A 931 34.12 4.79 0.69
CA GLN A 931 33.82 6.19 1.00
C GLN A 931 32.65 6.30 1.97
N ALA A 932 31.59 5.52 1.75
CA ALA A 932 30.45 5.44 2.67
C ALA A 932 30.76 4.68 3.96
N ASN A 933 31.73 3.77 3.95
CA ASN A 933 32.08 2.90 5.09
C ASN A 933 33.59 2.84 5.35
N PRO A 934 34.22 3.93 5.88
CA PRO A 934 35.67 4.03 5.98
C PRO A 934 36.35 2.94 6.82
N ASN A 935 35.60 2.30 7.73
CA ASN A 935 36.08 1.28 8.66
C ASN A 935 35.59 -0.15 8.33
N ALA A 936 34.91 -0.36 7.19
CA ALA A 936 34.31 -1.66 6.87
C ALA A 936 35.34 -2.75 6.53
N ASP A 937 36.54 -2.38 6.09
CA ASP A 937 37.55 -3.32 5.66
C ASP A 937 38.66 -3.57 6.67
N LYS A 938 38.91 -4.85 6.95
CA LYS A 938 40.05 -5.31 7.73
C LYS A 938 41.13 -5.80 6.78
N ARG A 939 42.39 -5.42 7.05
CA ARG A 939 43.55 -5.98 6.34
C ARG A 939 43.78 -7.42 6.78
N LEU A 940 44.11 -8.29 5.84
CA LEU A 940 44.55 -9.65 6.14
C LEU A 940 45.89 -9.59 6.89
N LYS A 941 45.96 -10.23 8.07
CA LYS A 941 47.11 -10.15 8.98
C LYS A 941 48.44 -10.50 8.29
N ASP A 942 48.46 -11.63 7.59
CA ASP A 942 49.67 -12.18 6.96
C ASP A 942 49.94 -11.60 5.56
N LEU A 943 49.01 -10.80 5.02
CA LEU A 943 49.14 -10.08 3.75
C LEU A 943 49.08 -8.55 3.95
N SER A 944 49.34 -8.07 5.17
CA SER A 944 49.24 -6.67 5.56
C SER A 944 50.19 -5.72 4.80
N LYS A 945 51.18 -6.28 4.10
CA LYS A 945 52.07 -5.58 3.16
C LYS A 945 51.35 -5.03 1.92
N TYR A 946 50.17 -5.56 1.57
CA TYR A 946 49.35 -5.07 0.49
C TYR A 946 48.24 -4.15 1.01
N SER A 947 47.95 -3.08 0.27
CA SER A 947 46.79 -2.22 0.55
C SER A 947 45.47 -2.92 0.18
N PRO A 948 44.32 -2.49 0.74
CA PRO A 948 43.01 -2.99 0.33
C PRO A 948 42.77 -2.92 -1.19
N ILE A 949 43.20 -1.81 -1.82
CA ILE A 949 43.11 -1.63 -3.28
C ILE A 949 44.00 -2.64 -4.02
N GLN A 950 45.24 -2.88 -3.55
CA GLN A 950 46.10 -3.92 -4.13
C GLN A 950 45.48 -5.31 -3.96
N MET A 951 44.88 -5.59 -2.81
CA MET A 951 44.20 -6.87 -2.54
C MET A 951 42.94 -7.07 -3.38
N PHE A 952 42.20 -6.00 -3.73
CA PHE A 952 41.12 -6.06 -4.71
C PHE A 952 41.62 -6.61 -6.05
N PHE A 953 42.70 -6.03 -6.58
CA PHE A 953 43.27 -6.46 -7.86
C PHE A 953 43.93 -7.84 -7.78
N ILE A 954 44.51 -8.20 -6.64
CA ILE A 954 45.06 -9.54 -6.41
C ILE A 954 43.93 -10.58 -6.40
N ASN A 955 42.80 -10.32 -5.73
CA ASN A 955 41.68 -11.26 -5.71
C ASN A 955 41.01 -11.37 -7.09
N TYR A 956 40.90 -10.25 -7.80
CA TYR A 956 40.50 -10.22 -9.20
C TYR A 956 41.35 -11.16 -10.06
N ALA A 957 42.68 -11.08 -9.94
CA ALA A 957 43.57 -11.96 -10.66
C ALA A 957 43.47 -13.42 -10.19
N TYR A 958 43.28 -13.64 -8.88
CA TYR A 958 43.20 -14.96 -8.27
C TYR A 958 42.03 -15.79 -8.80
N THR A 959 40.86 -15.17 -9.02
CA THR A 959 39.69 -15.85 -9.60
C THR A 959 39.87 -16.30 -11.06
N ARG A 960 41.00 -15.95 -11.69
CA ARG A 960 41.35 -16.31 -13.08
C ARG A 960 42.65 -17.12 -13.17
N CYS A 961 43.21 -17.57 -12.04
CA CYS A 961 44.36 -18.46 -12.03
C CYS A 961 44.02 -19.81 -12.66
N ALA A 962 44.75 -20.21 -13.69
CA ALA A 962 44.58 -21.49 -14.36
C ALA A 962 45.92 -22.06 -14.82
N LYS A 963 46.03 -23.39 -14.87
CA LYS A 963 47.14 -24.12 -15.50
C LYS A 963 46.56 -25.08 -16.52
N MET A 964 47.06 -25.01 -17.74
CA MET A 964 46.58 -25.79 -18.87
C MET A 964 47.75 -26.41 -19.63
N THR A 965 47.48 -27.51 -20.34
CA THR A 965 48.44 -28.08 -21.29
C THR A 965 48.49 -27.22 -22.55
N ASP A 966 49.60 -27.24 -23.28
CA ASP A 966 49.75 -26.52 -24.55
C ASP A 966 48.65 -26.91 -25.56
N LEU A 967 48.24 -28.19 -25.58
CA LEU A 967 47.14 -28.63 -26.43
C LEU A 967 45.79 -28.00 -26.04
N HIS A 968 45.49 -27.93 -24.73
CA HIS A 968 44.26 -27.29 -24.26
C HIS A 968 44.29 -25.77 -24.50
N ALA A 969 45.42 -25.11 -24.27
CA ALA A 969 45.62 -23.70 -24.57
C ALA A 969 45.42 -23.40 -26.07
N ARG A 970 45.99 -24.23 -26.95
CA ARG A 970 45.77 -24.13 -28.41
C ARG A 970 44.30 -24.29 -28.76
N ASN A 971 43.64 -25.31 -28.22
CA ASN A 971 42.23 -25.57 -28.50
C ASN A 971 41.35 -24.41 -28.02
N GLN A 972 41.60 -23.87 -26.82
CA GLN A 972 40.84 -22.74 -26.29
C GLN A 972 40.99 -21.50 -27.19
N VAL A 973 42.21 -21.16 -27.60
CA VAL A 973 42.46 -20.00 -28.49
C VAL A 973 41.74 -20.15 -29.85
N LEU A 974 41.65 -21.37 -30.38
CA LEU A 974 40.99 -21.63 -31.66
C LEU A 974 39.47 -21.70 -31.54
N SER A 975 38.93 -22.27 -30.46
CA SER A 975 37.52 -22.70 -30.35
C SER A 975 36.68 -21.92 -29.33
N ASP A 976 37.27 -21.35 -28.29
CA ASP A 976 36.56 -20.60 -27.25
C ASP A 976 36.38 -19.12 -27.63
N VAL A 977 35.34 -18.47 -27.09
CA VAL A 977 35.09 -17.03 -27.18
C VAL A 977 35.77 -16.28 -26.03
N HIS A 978 36.24 -16.98 -25.00
CA HIS A 978 36.99 -16.40 -23.90
C HIS A 978 38.49 -16.37 -24.17
N SER A 979 39.09 -15.20 -23.94
CA SER A 979 40.54 -15.06 -23.82
C SER A 979 41.12 -15.99 -22.74
N LEU A 980 42.39 -16.41 -22.89
CA LEU A 980 43.07 -17.18 -21.83
C LEU A 980 43.11 -16.38 -20.52
N GLY A 981 43.03 -17.06 -19.37
CA GLY A 981 42.94 -16.42 -18.05
C GLY A 981 44.00 -15.33 -17.79
N GLN A 982 45.24 -15.54 -18.24
CA GLN A 982 46.31 -14.53 -18.13
C GLN A 982 46.04 -13.25 -18.93
N PHE A 983 45.36 -13.35 -20.08
CA PHE A 983 44.99 -12.19 -20.91
C PHE A 983 43.75 -11.50 -20.35
N ARG A 984 42.79 -12.28 -19.81
CA ARG A 984 41.64 -11.76 -19.05
C ARG A 984 42.05 -11.01 -17.77
N VAL A 985 43.26 -11.24 -17.25
CA VAL A 985 43.82 -10.44 -16.14
C VAL A 985 44.64 -9.26 -16.67
N ASN A 986 45.67 -9.52 -17.49
CA ASN A 986 46.64 -8.50 -17.89
C ASN A 986 46.04 -7.46 -18.86
N GLY A 987 45.10 -7.86 -19.72
CA GLY A 987 44.40 -6.96 -20.63
C GLY A 987 43.67 -5.84 -19.88
N PRO A 988 42.67 -6.15 -19.03
CA PRO A 988 41.93 -5.15 -18.28
C PRO A 988 42.78 -4.31 -17.34
N THR A 989 43.73 -4.91 -16.61
CA THR A 989 44.60 -4.14 -15.71
C THR A 989 45.49 -3.16 -16.47
N SER A 990 46.00 -3.55 -17.65
CA SER A 990 46.84 -2.66 -18.46
C SER A 990 46.10 -1.45 -19.00
N ASN A 991 44.77 -1.53 -19.10
CA ASN A 991 43.87 -0.46 -19.53
C ASN A 991 43.31 0.38 -18.38
N PHE A 992 43.69 0.12 -17.12
CA PHE A 992 43.09 0.77 -15.95
C PHE A 992 44.13 1.62 -15.21
N VAL A 993 43.88 2.92 -15.02
CA VAL A 993 44.88 3.82 -14.41
C VAL A 993 44.98 3.63 -12.91
N GLU A 994 43.90 3.18 -12.28
CA GLU A 994 43.82 2.88 -10.85
C GLU A 994 44.67 1.66 -10.49
N PHE A 995 44.83 0.70 -11.41
CA PHE A 995 45.80 -0.38 -11.25
C PHE A 995 47.24 0.15 -11.26
N ASP A 996 47.58 1.01 -12.21
CA ASP A 996 48.92 1.62 -12.29
C ASP A 996 49.25 2.40 -11.02
N ARG A 997 48.29 3.17 -10.49
CA ARG A 997 48.43 3.89 -9.21
C ARG A 997 48.60 2.92 -8.03
N ALA A 998 47.85 1.83 -7.99
CA ALA A 998 47.90 0.87 -6.89
C ALA A 998 49.26 0.15 -6.80
N PHE A 999 49.92 -0.10 -7.94
CA PHE A 999 51.18 -0.84 -8.01
C PHE A 999 52.39 0.02 -8.42
N ASN A 1000 52.21 1.33 -8.57
CA ASN A 1000 53.23 2.28 -9.05
C ASN A 1000 53.85 1.86 -10.40
N CYS A 1001 53.02 1.40 -11.34
CA CYS A 1001 53.46 1.02 -12.67
C CYS A 1001 53.81 2.28 -13.50
N LYS A 1002 54.86 2.18 -14.32
CA LYS A 1002 55.28 3.23 -15.26
C LYS A 1002 54.66 2.99 -16.64
N PRO A 1003 54.20 4.03 -17.35
CA PRO A 1003 53.71 3.90 -18.72
C PRO A 1003 54.73 3.20 -19.63
N GLY A 1004 54.28 2.24 -20.42
CA GLY A 1004 55.11 1.42 -21.30
C GLY A 1004 55.66 0.14 -20.67
N GLN A 1005 55.44 -0.10 -19.37
CA GLN A 1005 55.70 -1.41 -18.76
C GLN A 1005 54.69 -2.46 -19.28
N ARG A 1006 55.06 -3.75 -19.21
CA ARG A 1006 54.28 -4.87 -19.77
C ARG A 1006 52.79 -4.85 -19.41
N ASN A 1007 52.45 -4.43 -18.19
CA ASN A 1007 51.07 -4.35 -17.69
C ASN A 1007 50.58 -2.90 -17.46
N SER A 1008 51.22 -1.90 -18.09
CA SER A 1008 50.79 -0.49 -18.08
C SER A 1008 51.05 0.13 -19.46
N ARG A 1009 50.00 0.22 -20.27
CA ARG A 1009 50.10 0.77 -21.64
C ARG A 1009 50.11 2.30 -21.61
N VAL A 1010 50.85 2.90 -22.54
CA VAL A 1010 50.80 4.35 -22.79
C VAL A 1010 49.42 4.74 -23.32
N ASN A 1011 48.93 4.00 -24.33
CA ASN A 1011 47.59 4.18 -24.89
C ASN A 1011 46.65 3.13 -24.31
N LYS A 1012 45.86 3.50 -23.29
CA LYS A 1012 44.90 2.61 -22.62
C LYS A 1012 43.59 2.57 -23.41
N CYS A 1013 43.08 1.37 -23.70
CA CYS A 1013 41.78 1.23 -24.34
C CYS A 1013 40.66 1.40 -23.32
N THR A 1014 39.64 2.20 -23.65
CA THR A 1014 38.48 2.43 -22.79
C THR A 1014 37.22 2.50 -23.64
N VAL A 1015 36.25 1.63 -23.34
CA VAL A 1015 34.91 1.68 -23.94
C VAL A 1015 33.99 2.50 -23.01
N TRP A 1016 33.89 2.05 -21.75
CA TRP A 1016 33.08 2.63 -20.67
C TRP A 1016 33.89 3.43 -19.64
#